data_AF-A0A151NGL9-F1
#
_entry.id   AF-A0A151NGL9-F1
#
_cell.length_a   1.000
_cell.length_b   1.000
_cell.length_c   1.000
_cell.angle_alpha   90.00
_cell.angle_beta   90.00
_cell.angle_gamma   90.00
#
_symmetry.space_group_name_H-M   'P 1'
#
loop_
_entity.id
_entity.type
_entity.pdbx_description
1 polymer ?
#
loop_
_entity_poly.entity_id
_entity_poly.type
_entity_poly.pdbx_seq_one_letter_code
_entity_poly.pdbx_strand_id
1 'polypeptide(L)'
;MEAARPAEEAEEPPKEARVVGSELVENYTVYIIQVSVGSHQWTVKHRYSDFHDLHEKLVSEKKIDKNLLPPKKIIGKNSKTLVEKRQKELEIYLQTLLIKFPMAAPKVLSCFLHFHLYEINGITAGLAEELFHRGEQLLMAGEVFSIRPLQLYAITQQLRQGKPTCANGDAKTDLGHVLDFTCRLKYLKVTGTEGPFGNSNIHDSLLPFDLSIFKSLHQIEISHCGAKLIKGLTSSKHTLATMSVRFSATSMKEILVPEASEFDHWEPEGALSSGPVTAIIPTWRSLTTLDMSHNGISQIDDSVKLIPKIEFLDLSHNGVSLVENLQHLYNLVHLDLSYNKLISLEGVHIKLGNIKTLNLAGNLLESLCGLNKLYSLVNLDLSNNKIEQIDEIRNIGSLPCLEKVVLSNNPLSIIPDYRTKVLAQFGDRASEVCLDNVITTEKELDTVEVLKAIQKAKEAKYKLNNSDKKISEDHRHIAASSKTNCTSFTVHPSSPSLPHPVNSSQEITFRETALASSLLQSSSLTPPEHTVPQRCFEIPDSRFRSQAPTSLLDSSKEYGKDHHMCLDHLEEECYVVPDPHNTIILPFTCMSYTTNNQDFIQHLSVLIRQAIQKSPHSSTKTESEGNLEIKTIIIFKASNMLESVRNHLLDSDNYSQRASFCKPHLTLSSVYPSEFLMQKITEDNQIPVYLSVPLPLQYVAGLKGNAIIECFHNSIAEVENEELRHLVWSSVLFYKTPDVEVTACVLLSTKAIYFLLDDSVIHASEQQLGFWNQKNSDYENSSFHLSCCLVLKLNDLQSVNVGLFDQYFRITGHSANHIVTCLTRDSYSTHSFIQQLMAVLSLLARTPSPEPVDKDFYSEFGNKSTGKMENYELIHSSKVKFVYPNEEEIGDLAFLVGEKMDSLASLQSLDILLYVLAFQVNHNEVIAEVSSLRHPKTLILTSSNLFLFNEDYISYPLPEFAKEPPKRDKYQLTDGRRIRDLDRVLMGYQTYPQALTFVFDDVQNQDLMQNLTLDHFGDAFSAPEGYIKHESSGNLEIQWCIFIPSAESREKLISLLARQWEILCGRELPLELTG
;
A
#
# COMPACT_ATOMS: atom_id res chain seq x y z
N MET A 1 -26.70 -37.84 14.95
CA MET A 1 -27.97 -37.99 14.20
C MET A 1 -29.09 -37.66 15.15
N GLU A 2 -29.50 -36.40 15.18
CA GLU A 2 -30.58 -35.90 16.03
C GLU A 2 -31.63 -35.25 15.12
N ALA A 3 -32.90 -35.40 15.45
CA ALA A 3 -33.97 -35.17 14.47
C ALA A 3 -34.17 -33.68 14.17
N ALA A 4 -34.02 -33.31 12.91
CA ALA A 4 -34.44 -31.99 12.43
C ALA A 4 -35.94 -31.82 12.69
N ARG A 5 -36.30 -30.85 13.54
CA ARG A 5 -37.68 -30.37 13.60
C ARG A 5 -38.00 -29.71 12.26
N PRO A 6 -39.23 -29.85 11.72
CA PRO A 6 -39.62 -29.09 10.54
C PRO A 6 -39.48 -27.60 10.84
N ALA A 7 -39.02 -26.82 9.86
CA ALA A 7 -39.00 -25.38 9.99
C ALA A 7 -40.44 -24.86 10.04
N GLU A 8 -40.84 -24.34 11.20
CA GLU A 8 -42.00 -23.45 11.28
C GLU A 8 -41.73 -22.24 10.39
N GLU A 9 -42.73 -21.80 9.62
CA GLU A 9 -42.57 -20.66 8.72
C GLU A 9 -42.26 -19.40 9.53
N ALA A 10 -41.01 -18.96 9.48
CA ALA A 10 -40.57 -17.76 10.19
C ALA A 10 -41.24 -16.51 9.59
N GLU A 11 -42.35 -16.10 10.21
CA GLU A 11 -42.97 -14.80 10.02
C GLU A 11 -41.90 -13.71 10.12
N GLU A 12 -41.94 -12.72 9.21
CA GLU A 12 -41.01 -11.60 9.34
C GLU A 12 -41.30 -10.82 10.62
N PRO A 13 -40.25 -10.45 11.40
CA PRO A 13 -40.45 -9.71 12.64
C PRO A 13 -41.22 -8.42 12.39
N PRO A 14 -42.24 -8.09 13.19
CA PRO A 14 -43.13 -6.97 12.92
C PRO A 14 -42.35 -5.66 12.85
N LYS A 15 -42.62 -4.91 11.78
CA LYS A 15 -41.96 -3.65 11.44
C LYS A 15 -42.84 -2.51 11.94
N GLU A 16 -42.34 -1.71 12.87
CA GLU A 16 -43.06 -0.59 13.48
C GLU A 16 -42.22 0.68 13.43
N ALA A 17 -42.90 1.83 13.29
CA ALA A 17 -42.30 3.16 13.43
C ALA A 17 -43.17 4.02 14.34
N ARG A 18 -42.53 4.74 15.28
CA ARG A 18 -43.18 5.64 16.25
C ARG A 18 -42.49 7.00 16.25
N VAL A 19 -43.27 8.08 16.31
CA VAL A 19 -42.74 9.44 16.39
C VAL A 19 -42.59 9.83 17.85
N VAL A 20 -41.54 9.31 18.47
CA VAL A 20 -41.26 9.40 19.92
C VAL A 20 -40.98 10.82 20.42
N GLY A 21 -40.71 11.77 19.51
CA GLY A 21 -40.58 13.16 19.88
C GLY A 21 -40.29 14.08 18.70
N SER A 22 -39.88 15.30 19.02
CA SER A 22 -39.41 16.28 18.03
C SER A 22 -38.55 17.35 18.68
N GLU A 23 -37.54 17.81 17.96
CA GLU A 23 -36.64 18.89 18.34
C GLU A 23 -36.87 20.11 17.44
N LEU A 24 -36.59 21.31 17.95
CA LEU A 24 -36.60 22.55 17.17
C LEU A 24 -35.16 22.85 16.77
N VAL A 25 -34.86 22.71 15.47
CA VAL A 25 -33.56 23.07 14.89
C VAL A 25 -33.76 24.40 14.17
N GLU A 26 -33.12 25.45 14.69
CA GLU A 26 -33.27 26.83 14.23
C GLU A 26 -34.75 27.26 14.11
N ASN A 27 -35.28 27.23 12.88
CA ASN A 27 -36.60 27.71 12.49
C ASN A 27 -37.57 26.57 12.09
N TYR A 28 -37.16 25.30 12.18
CA TYR A 28 -37.96 24.15 11.76
C TYR A 28 -37.98 22.99 12.77
N THR A 29 -39.09 22.25 12.77
CA THR A 29 -39.24 21.05 13.61
C THR A 29 -38.70 19.83 12.89
N VAL A 30 -37.79 19.11 13.56
CA VAL A 30 -37.32 17.77 13.19
C VAL A 30 -38.07 16.76 14.05
N TYR A 31 -38.63 15.74 13.42
CA TYR A 31 -39.34 14.64 14.09
C TYR A 31 -38.37 13.49 14.36
N ILE A 32 -38.38 13.00 15.59
CA ILE A 32 -37.54 11.90 16.06
C ILE A 32 -38.38 10.63 15.93
N ILE A 33 -37.96 9.73 15.06
CA ILE A 33 -38.68 8.52 14.69
C ILE A 33 -37.89 7.32 15.20
N GLN A 34 -38.45 6.60 16.15
CA GLN A 34 -37.95 5.28 16.54
C GLN A 34 -38.52 4.26 15.57
N VAL A 35 -37.65 3.52 14.89
CA VAL A 35 -37.99 2.39 14.03
C VAL A 35 -37.59 1.12 14.75
N SER A 36 -38.44 0.10 14.70
CA SER A 36 -38.21 -1.20 15.35
C SER A 36 -38.61 -2.35 14.45
N VAL A 37 -37.72 -3.34 14.34
CA VAL A 37 -37.91 -4.59 13.61
C VAL A 37 -37.52 -5.73 14.55
N GLY A 38 -38.53 -6.34 15.19
CA GLY A 38 -38.32 -7.33 16.25
C GLY A 38 -37.55 -6.74 17.45
N SER A 39 -36.42 -7.35 17.81
CA SER A 39 -35.54 -6.88 18.89
C SER A 39 -34.66 -5.68 18.52
N HIS A 40 -34.48 -5.39 17.22
CA HIS A 40 -33.62 -4.32 16.75
C HIS A 40 -34.40 -3.00 16.66
N GLN A 41 -33.81 -1.93 17.19
CA GLN A 41 -34.42 -0.61 17.26
C GLN A 41 -33.37 0.46 16.93
N TRP A 42 -33.75 1.48 16.17
CA TRP A 42 -32.89 2.62 15.86
C TRP A 42 -33.68 3.91 15.71
N THR A 43 -32.97 5.04 15.73
CA THR A 43 -33.57 6.37 15.62
C THR A 43 -33.15 7.08 14.33
N VAL A 44 -34.15 7.50 13.54
CA VAL A 44 -33.97 8.40 12.38
C VAL A 44 -34.62 9.77 12.66
N LYS A 45 -34.15 10.81 11.98
CA LYS A 45 -34.56 12.20 12.20
C LYS A 45 -34.92 12.85 10.86
N HIS A 46 -36.17 13.31 10.72
CA HIS A 46 -36.68 13.94 9.49
C HIS A 46 -37.53 15.17 9.79
N ARG A 47 -37.39 16.24 9.01
CA ARG A 47 -38.30 17.41 9.05
C ARG A 47 -39.49 17.16 8.10
N TYR A 48 -40.59 17.88 8.29
CA TYR A 48 -41.83 17.62 7.54
C TYR A 48 -41.71 17.69 6.00
N SER A 49 -40.77 18.44 5.44
CA SER A 49 -40.49 18.43 3.99
C SER A 49 -40.10 17.04 3.49
N ASP A 50 -39.31 16.31 4.27
CA ASP A 50 -38.68 15.08 3.80
C ASP A 50 -39.74 13.94 3.74
N PHE A 51 -40.75 14.01 4.63
CA PHE A 51 -41.98 13.22 4.54
C PHE A 51 -42.82 13.56 3.29
N HIS A 52 -42.84 14.83 2.86
CA HIS A 52 -43.54 15.25 1.64
C HIS A 52 -42.81 14.76 0.38
N ASP A 53 -41.48 14.88 0.35
CA ASP A 53 -40.63 14.40 -0.74
C ASP A 53 -40.68 12.86 -0.86
N LEU A 54 -40.79 12.14 0.27
CA LEU A 54 -41.10 10.71 0.30
C LEU A 54 -42.49 10.43 -0.28
N HIS A 55 -43.50 11.18 0.15
CA HIS A 55 -44.89 10.94 -0.25
C HIS A 55 -45.12 11.14 -1.74
N GLU A 56 -44.59 12.21 -2.34
CA GLU A 56 -44.72 12.45 -3.78
C GLU A 56 -44.11 11.31 -4.61
N LYS A 57 -42.91 10.83 -4.22
CA LYS A 57 -42.26 9.67 -4.87
C LYS A 57 -43.09 8.39 -4.74
N LEU A 58 -43.62 8.12 -3.55
CA LEU A 58 -44.50 6.96 -3.33
C LEU A 58 -45.84 7.06 -4.09
N VAL A 59 -46.39 8.27 -4.22
CA VAL A 59 -47.58 8.55 -5.05
C VAL A 59 -47.29 8.25 -6.52
N SER A 60 -46.17 8.74 -7.08
CA SER A 60 -45.80 8.52 -8.48
C SER A 60 -45.43 7.07 -8.78
N GLU A 61 -44.65 6.41 -7.92
CA GLU A 61 -44.10 5.06 -8.18
C GLU A 61 -45.05 3.93 -7.76
N LYS A 62 -45.78 4.09 -6.64
CA LYS A 62 -46.45 2.98 -5.93
C LYS A 62 -47.96 3.23 -5.68
N LYS A 63 -48.55 4.21 -6.37
CA LYS A 63 -49.99 4.52 -6.33
C LYS A 63 -50.54 4.59 -4.89
N ILE A 64 -49.93 5.45 -4.07
CA ILE A 64 -50.46 5.78 -2.74
C ILE A 64 -51.54 6.86 -2.89
N ASP A 65 -52.53 6.87 -1.98
CA ASP A 65 -53.52 7.95 -1.93
C ASP A 65 -52.82 9.27 -1.65
N LYS A 66 -53.06 10.27 -2.51
CA LYS A 66 -52.51 11.62 -2.39
C LYS A 66 -52.86 12.27 -1.05
N ASN A 67 -54.00 11.91 -0.47
CA ASN A 67 -54.51 12.48 0.78
C ASN A 67 -53.95 11.82 2.05
N LEU A 68 -53.11 10.79 1.94
CA LEU A 68 -52.62 10.02 3.10
C LEU A 68 -51.69 10.84 4.01
N LEU A 69 -50.89 11.77 3.44
CA LEU A 69 -49.98 12.62 4.21
C LEU A 69 -50.74 13.79 4.89
N PRO A 70 -50.57 14.03 6.20
CA PRO A 70 -51.26 15.13 6.89
C PRO A 70 -50.81 16.51 6.39
N PRO A 71 -51.72 17.48 6.19
CA PRO A 71 -51.44 18.68 5.42
C PRO A 71 -50.60 19.77 6.12
N LYS A 72 -49.81 20.48 5.32
CA LYS A 72 -48.87 21.55 5.69
C LYS A 72 -49.56 22.86 6.11
N LYS A 73 -50.16 22.91 7.29
CA LYS A 73 -50.74 24.16 7.85
C LYS A 73 -49.66 25.23 8.08
N ILE A 74 -49.90 26.43 7.53
CA ILE A 74 -48.93 27.53 7.44
C ILE A 74 -48.90 28.40 8.71
N ILE A 75 -50.03 28.52 9.42
CA ILE A 75 -50.19 29.33 10.64
C ILE A 75 -49.85 28.50 11.88
N GLY A 76 -49.12 29.08 12.83
CA GLY A 76 -48.82 28.44 14.13
C GLY A 76 -47.79 27.30 14.09
N LYS A 77 -46.89 27.30 13.09
CA LYS A 77 -45.95 26.20 12.76
C LYS A 77 -45.25 25.55 13.96
N ASN A 78 -44.80 26.35 14.93
CA ASN A 78 -43.99 25.89 16.07
C ASN A 78 -44.81 25.83 17.39
N SER A 79 -46.15 25.90 17.33
CA SER A 79 -46.98 25.77 18.52
C SER A 79 -46.96 24.33 19.03
N LYS A 80 -46.67 24.14 20.33
CA LYS A 80 -46.49 22.82 20.96
C LYS A 80 -47.64 21.85 20.66
N THR A 81 -48.89 22.30 20.77
CA THR A 81 -50.08 21.46 20.50
C THR A 81 -50.24 21.09 19.03
N LEU A 82 -49.73 21.91 18.10
CA LEU A 82 -49.73 21.63 16.66
C LEU A 82 -48.61 20.65 16.29
N VAL A 83 -47.46 20.75 16.95
CA VAL A 83 -46.35 19.79 16.82
C VAL A 83 -46.75 18.42 17.39
N GLU A 84 -47.29 18.36 18.60
CA GLU A 84 -47.80 17.13 19.24
C GLU A 84 -48.90 16.45 18.42
N LYS A 85 -49.82 17.23 17.81
CA LYS A 85 -50.83 16.68 16.89
C LYS A 85 -50.16 16.08 15.65
N ARG A 86 -49.19 16.78 15.06
CA ARG A 86 -48.51 16.33 13.84
C ARG A 86 -47.60 15.11 14.08
N GLN A 87 -46.99 14.96 15.25
CA GLN A 87 -46.27 13.73 15.62
C GLN A 87 -47.17 12.50 15.43
N LYS A 88 -48.37 12.53 16.01
CA LYS A 88 -49.36 11.44 15.92
C LYS A 88 -49.88 11.22 14.50
N GLU A 89 -50.11 12.30 13.74
CA GLU A 89 -50.53 12.19 12.34
C GLU A 89 -49.44 11.58 11.44
N LEU A 90 -48.15 11.89 11.69
CA LEU A 90 -47.01 11.31 10.97
C LEU A 90 -46.70 9.87 11.40
N GLU A 91 -46.95 9.51 12.66
CA GLU A 91 -46.84 8.13 13.15
C GLU A 91 -47.85 7.22 12.44
N ILE A 92 -49.14 7.61 12.42
CA ILE A 92 -50.20 6.87 11.72
C ILE A 92 -49.89 6.74 10.22
N TYR A 93 -49.32 7.79 9.60
CA TYR A 93 -48.84 7.76 8.22
C TYR A 93 -47.78 6.66 8.01
N LEU A 94 -46.71 6.64 8.82
CA LEU A 94 -45.64 5.65 8.71
C LEU A 94 -46.13 4.22 8.98
N GLN A 95 -46.96 4.02 10.02
CA GLN A 95 -47.58 2.72 10.32
C GLN A 95 -48.44 2.23 9.15
N THR A 96 -49.21 3.11 8.50
CA THR A 96 -50.01 2.77 7.31
C THR A 96 -49.14 2.40 6.11
N LEU A 97 -47.97 3.03 5.93
CA LEU A 97 -47.02 2.64 4.89
C LEU A 97 -46.41 1.24 5.15
N LEU A 98 -46.03 0.93 6.39
CA LEU A 98 -45.47 -0.38 6.75
C LEU A 98 -46.51 -1.50 6.56
N ILE A 99 -47.77 -1.27 6.97
CA ILE A 99 -48.89 -2.20 6.72
C ILE A 99 -49.15 -2.39 5.21
N LYS A 100 -48.95 -1.35 4.38
CA LYS A 100 -49.11 -1.45 2.92
C LYS A 100 -47.96 -2.21 2.24
N PHE A 101 -46.78 -2.28 2.86
CA PHE A 101 -45.58 -2.93 2.31
C PHE A 101 -44.97 -3.95 3.29
N PRO A 102 -45.71 -5.01 3.67
CA PRO A 102 -45.33 -5.87 4.80
C PRO A 102 -44.08 -6.72 4.54
N MET A 103 -43.85 -7.14 3.29
CA MET A 103 -42.67 -7.93 2.91
C MET A 103 -41.48 -7.00 2.58
N ALA A 104 -41.63 -6.19 1.52
CA ALA A 104 -40.57 -5.36 0.98
C ALA A 104 -40.97 -3.88 0.95
N ALA A 105 -40.27 -3.05 1.73
CA ALA A 105 -40.41 -1.60 1.66
C ALA A 105 -39.83 -1.06 0.33
N PRO A 106 -40.54 -0.17 -0.40
CA PRO A 106 -39.99 0.48 -1.59
C PRO A 106 -38.66 1.20 -1.28
N LYS A 107 -37.73 1.25 -2.25
CA LYS A 107 -36.37 1.80 -2.04
C LYS A 107 -36.38 3.19 -1.39
N VAL A 108 -37.28 4.09 -1.80
CA VAL A 108 -37.44 5.42 -1.18
C VAL A 108 -37.84 5.38 0.31
N LEU A 109 -38.66 4.40 0.72
CA LEU A 109 -39.05 4.18 2.12
C LEU A 109 -37.94 3.48 2.92
N SER A 110 -37.21 2.55 2.30
CA SER A 110 -36.02 1.90 2.88
C SER A 110 -34.86 2.88 3.11
N CYS A 111 -34.68 3.85 2.21
CA CYS A 111 -33.78 4.97 2.43
C CYS A 111 -34.28 5.87 3.57
N PHE A 112 -35.56 6.27 3.58
CA PHE A 112 -36.13 7.15 4.60
C PHE A 112 -36.08 6.56 6.02
N LEU A 113 -36.40 5.28 6.19
CA LEU A 113 -36.37 4.61 7.51
C LEU A 113 -35.02 3.94 7.84
N HIS A 114 -34.00 4.10 7.00
CA HIS A 114 -32.68 3.49 7.14
C HIS A 114 -32.70 1.94 7.22
N PHE A 115 -33.70 1.27 6.63
CA PHE A 115 -33.75 -0.20 6.59
C PHE A 115 -32.51 -0.80 5.92
N HIS A 116 -31.97 -0.15 4.88
CA HIS A 116 -30.71 -0.52 4.23
C HIS A 116 -29.46 -0.51 5.14
N LEU A 117 -29.53 0.02 6.37
CA LEU A 117 -28.44 0.04 7.35
C LEU A 117 -28.67 -0.90 8.55
N TYR A 118 -29.92 -1.26 8.86
CA TYR A 118 -30.29 -1.93 10.12
C TYR A 118 -31.25 -3.13 9.97
N GLU A 119 -31.99 -3.24 8.86
CA GLU A 119 -32.87 -4.39 8.56
C GLU A 119 -32.10 -5.43 7.74
N ILE A 120 -32.20 -6.71 8.13
CA ILE A 120 -31.53 -7.83 7.45
C ILE A 120 -31.73 -7.79 5.93
N ASN A 121 -32.98 -7.75 5.47
CA ASN A 121 -33.33 -7.74 4.05
C ASN A 121 -32.85 -6.46 3.33
N GLY A 122 -32.85 -5.31 4.02
CA GLY A 122 -32.38 -4.04 3.48
C GLY A 122 -30.86 -4.02 3.30
N ILE A 123 -30.12 -4.50 4.30
CA ILE A 123 -28.65 -4.60 4.28
C ILE A 123 -28.18 -5.52 3.16
N THR A 124 -28.78 -6.71 3.02
CA THR A 124 -28.36 -7.67 2.00
C THR A 124 -28.79 -7.25 0.60
N ALA A 125 -29.96 -6.63 0.42
CA ALA A 125 -30.37 -6.07 -0.87
C ALA A 125 -29.45 -4.92 -1.32
N GLY A 126 -29.03 -4.05 -0.38
CA GLY A 126 -28.06 -2.98 -0.66
C GLY A 126 -26.67 -3.52 -1.02
N LEU A 127 -26.17 -4.52 -0.29
CA LEU A 127 -24.91 -5.18 -0.59
C LEU A 127 -24.95 -5.97 -1.91
N ALA A 128 -26.08 -6.60 -2.24
CA ALA A 128 -26.29 -7.25 -3.52
C ALA A 128 -26.27 -6.24 -4.68
N GLU A 129 -26.92 -5.08 -4.54
CA GLU A 129 -26.90 -4.02 -5.54
C GLU A 129 -25.50 -3.41 -5.72
N GLU A 130 -24.73 -3.23 -4.62
CA GLU A 130 -23.33 -2.81 -4.72
C GLU A 130 -22.48 -3.85 -5.46
N LEU A 131 -22.54 -5.12 -5.06
CA LEU A 131 -21.72 -6.18 -5.66
C LEU A 131 -22.15 -6.53 -7.08
N PHE A 132 -23.41 -6.33 -7.46
CA PHE A 132 -23.86 -6.36 -8.85
C PHE A 132 -23.16 -5.29 -9.72
N HIS A 133 -22.93 -4.09 -9.18
CA HIS A 133 -22.30 -2.99 -9.93
C HIS A 133 -20.76 -2.99 -9.86
N ARG A 134 -20.18 -3.41 -8.72
CA ARG A 134 -18.75 -3.29 -8.40
C ARG A 134 -18.02 -4.62 -8.14
N GLY A 135 -18.74 -5.74 -7.97
CA GLY A 135 -18.16 -7.01 -7.49
C GLY A 135 -17.02 -7.52 -8.36
N GLU A 136 -17.20 -7.57 -9.68
CA GLU A 136 -16.12 -7.96 -10.61
C GLU A 136 -14.92 -7.02 -10.52
N GLN A 137 -15.13 -5.70 -10.41
CA GLN A 137 -14.05 -4.74 -10.28
C GLN A 137 -13.26 -4.96 -8.98
N LEU A 138 -13.94 -5.23 -7.87
CA LEU A 138 -13.33 -5.51 -6.57
C LEU A 138 -12.57 -6.85 -6.56
N LEU A 139 -13.09 -7.90 -7.23
CA LEU A 139 -12.39 -9.17 -7.39
C LEU A 139 -11.14 -9.04 -8.27
N MET A 140 -11.23 -8.28 -9.37
CA MET A 140 -10.11 -8.04 -10.29
C MET A 140 -9.05 -7.15 -9.68
N ALA A 141 -9.42 -6.13 -8.90
CA ALA A 141 -8.47 -5.24 -8.22
C ALA A 141 -7.63 -5.94 -7.14
N GLY A 142 -8.07 -7.11 -6.64
CA GLY A 142 -7.38 -7.86 -5.59
C GLY A 142 -7.39 -7.17 -4.22
N GLU A 143 -8.14 -6.08 -4.07
CA GLU A 143 -8.23 -5.25 -2.86
C GLU A 143 -8.79 -6.03 -1.66
N VAL A 144 -8.41 -5.60 -0.45
CA VAL A 144 -8.92 -6.19 0.80
C VAL A 144 -10.37 -5.75 1.03
N PHE A 145 -11.32 -6.61 0.65
CA PHE A 145 -12.74 -6.30 0.80
C PHE A 145 -13.12 -6.25 2.28
N SER A 146 -13.64 -5.10 2.72
CA SER A 146 -13.99 -4.84 4.12
C SER A 146 -15.50 -4.98 4.33
N ILE A 147 -15.90 -5.79 5.31
CA ILE A 147 -17.31 -6.07 5.65
C ILE A 147 -17.53 -6.04 7.17
N ARG A 148 -18.71 -5.57 7.61
CA ARG A 148 -19.08 -5.51 9.03
C ARG A 148 -19.69 -6.82 9.53
N PRO A 149 -19.55 -7.15 10.83
CA PRO A 149 -20.27 -8.26 11.47
C PRO A 149 -21.78 -8.21 11.24
N LEU A 150 -22.40 -7.01 11.24
CA LEU A 150 -23.83 -6.84 10.95
C LEU A 150 -24.20 -7.24 9.51
N GLN A 151 -23.35 -6.96 8.51
CA GLN A 151 -23.58 -7.38 7.13
C GLN A 151 -23.43 -8.91 6.99
N LEU A 152 -22.39 -9.50 7.58
CA LEU A 152 -22.20 -10.96 7.62
C LEU A 152 -23.34 -11.66 8.38
N TYR A 153 -23.81 -11.09 9.48
CA TYR A 153 -24.98 -11.56 10.22
C TYR A 153 -26.25 -11.51 9.36
N ALA A 154 -26.49 -10.42 8.63
CA ALA A 154 -27.64 -10.28 7.74
C ALA A 154 -27.64 -11.36 6.64
N ILE A 155 -26.51 -11.57 5.96
CA ILE A 155 -26.32 -12.68 5.00
C ILE A 155 -26.61 -14.02 5.69
N THR A 156 -26.04 -14.25 6.87
CA THR A 156 -26.21 -15.48 7.66
C THR A 156 -27.67 -15.75 8.02
N GLN A 157 -28.46 -14.72 8.37
CA GLN A 157 -29.89 -14.90 8.64
C GLN A 157 -30.71 -15.11 7.37
N GLN A 158 -30.42 -14.41 6.27
CA GLN A 158 -31.18 -14.58 5.02
C GLN A 158 -30.99 -15.99 4.45
N LEU A 159 -29.76 -16.51 4.46
CA LEU A 159 -29.45 -17.88 4.00
C LEU A 159 -30.16 -18.97 4.83
N ARG A 160 -30.45 -18.71 6.13
CA ARG A 160 -31.20 -19.64 6.98
C ARG A 160 -32.71 -19.65 6.69
N GLN A 161 -33.26 -18.62 6.05
CA GLN A 161 -34.71 -18.53 5.83
C GLN A 161 -35.22 -19.38 4.66
N GLY A 162 -34.34 -19.81 3.73
CA GLY A 162 -34.73 -20.63 2.58
C GLY A 162 -35.68 -19.96 1.57
N LYS A 163 -35.95 -18.65 1.72
CA LYS A 163 -36.81 -17.85 0.85
C LYS A 163 -36.07 -17.46 -0.45
N PRO A 164 -36.78 -17.08 -1.53
CA PRO A 164 -36.14 -16.61 -2.77
C PRO A 164 -35.17 -15.45 -2.52
N THR A 165 -34.01 -15.48 -3.20
CA THR A 165 -32.89 -14.54 -3.02
C THR A 165 -33.21 -13.11 -3.48
N CYS A 166 -34.22 -12.94 -4.34
CA CYS A 166 -34.72 -11.65 -4.83
C CYS A 166 -36.19 -11.43 -4.42
N ALA A 167 -36.42 -11.08 -3.16
CA ALA A 167 -37.77 -10.80 -2.63
C ALA A 167 -38.45 -9.55 -3.24
N ASN A 168 -37.65 -8.63 -3.81
CA ASN A 168 -38.13 -7.35 -4.34
C ASN A 168 -38.55 -7.38 -5.82
N GLY A 169 -38.22 -8.46 -6.55
CA GLY A 169 -38.39 -8.56 -8.00
C GLY A 169 -37.36 -7.78 -8.84
N ASP A 170 -36.39 -7.10 -8.23
CA ASP A 170 -35.27 -6.46 -8.92
C ASP A 170 -34.04 -7.38 -8.87
N ALA A 171 -33.65 -7.92 -10.03
CA ALA A 171 -32.52 -8.83 -10.20
C ALA A 171 -31.17 -8.26 -9.75
N LYS A 172 -31.02 -6.94 -9.57
CA LYS A 172 -29.83 -6.33 -8.95
C LYS A 172 -29.72 -6.62 -7.45
N THR A 173 -30.85 -6.82 -6.79
CA THR A 173 -30.94 -7.05 -5.34
C THR A 173 -30.88 -8.54 -4.95
N ASP A 174 -30.53 -9.40 -5.89
CA ASP A 174 -30.45 -10.85 -5.67
C ASP A 174 -29.21 -11.23 -4.86
N LEU A 175 -29.41 -11.94 -3.74
CA LEU A 175 -28.33 -12.44 -2.89
C LEU A 175 -27.29 -13.32 -3.64
N GLY A 176 -27.64 -13.87 -4.81
CA GLY A 176 -26.72 -14.58 -5.69
C GLY A 176 -25.45 -13.78 -6.03
N HIS A 177 -25.53 -12.46 -6.21
CA HIS A 177 -24.35 -11.62 -6.46
C HIS A 177 -23.39 -11.58 -5.27
N VAL A 178 -23.93 -11.61 -4.05
CA VAL A 178 -23.14 -11.69 -2.82
C VAL A 178 -22.49 -13.08 -2.70
N LEU A 179 -23.20 -14.14 -3.09
CA LEU A 179 -22.69 -15.52 -3.01
C LEU A 179 -21.59 -15.82 -4.03
N ASP A 180 -21.71 -15.35 -5.27
CA ASP A 180 -20.64 -15.52 -6.27
C ASP A 180 -19.37 -14.73 -5.86
N PHE A 181 -19.56 -13.46 -5.48
CA PHE A 181 -18.48 -12.60 -4.99
C PHE A 181 -17.76 -13.22 -3.78
N THR A 182 -18.50 -13.63 -2.75
CA THR A 182 -17.91 -14.21 -1.52
C THR A 182 -17.26 -15.57 -1.76
N CYS A 183 -17.76 -16.40 -2.69
CA CYS A 183 -17.09 -17.62 -3.12
C CYS A 183 -15.70 -17.35 -3.73
N ARG A 184 -15.58 -16.30 -4.54
CA ARG A 184 -14.39 -15.94 -5.34
C ARG A 184 -13.38 -15.04 -4.61
N LEU A 185 -13.80 -14.34 -3.56
CA LEU A 185 -12.96 -13.41 -2.80
C LEU A 185 -11.73 -14.09 -2.18
N LYS A 186 -10.58 -13.41 -2.26
CA LYS A 186 -9.29 -13.86 -1.71
C LYS A 186 -8.84 -13.13 -0.44
N TYR A 187 -9.17 -11.85 -0.30
CA TYR A 187 -8.69 -10.97 0.77
C TYR A 187 -9.91 -10.35 1.48
N LEU A 188 -10.09 -10.67 2.76
CA LEU A 188 -11.26 -10.26 3.54
C LEU A 188 -10.85 -9.57 4.83
N LYS A 189 -11.51 -8.46 5.16
CA LYS A 189 -11.38 -7.77 6.44
C LYS A 189 -12.73 -7.66 7.13
N VAL A 190 -12.82 -8.22 8.33
CA VAL A 190 -13.99 -8.13 9.21
C VAL A 190 -13.62 -7.24 10.38
N THR A 191 -14.39 -6.18 10.62
CA THR A 191 -14.10 -5.25 11.73
C THR A 191 -15.41 -4.81 12.38
N GLY A 192 -15.59 -5.21 13.64
CA GLY A 192 -16.68 -4.75 14.50
C GLY A 192 -16.41 -3.36 15.07
N THR A 193 -17.29 -2.91 15.96
CA THR A 193 -17.17 -1.66 16.70
C THR A 193 -17.47 -1.90 18.18
N GLU A 194 -16.76 -1.19 19.06
CA GLU A 194 -17.14 -1.12 20.47
C GLU A 194 -18.39 -0.25 20.64
N GLY A 195 -19.31 -0.66 21.51
CA GLY A 195 -20.58 0.03 21.71
C GLY A 195 -21.64 -0.28 20.63
N PRO A 196 -22.72 0.53 20.53
CA PRO A 196 -23.81 0.31 19.59
C PRO A 196 -23.47 0.82 18.18
N PHE A 197 -24.01 0.16 17.15
CA PHE A 197 -23.86 0.56 15.76
C PHE A 197 -24.78 1.76 15.44
N GLY A 198 -24.18 2.95 15.29
CA GLY A 198 -24.90 4.18 14.95
C GLY A 198 -25.96 4.56 16.00
N ASN A 199 -27.16 4.93 15.54
CA ASN A 199 -28.28 5.31 16.41
C ASN A 199 -29.17 4.12 16.81
N SER A 200 -28.61 2.91 16.93
CA SER A 200 -29.34 1.67 17.18
C SER A 200 -29.03 1.03 18.54
N ASN A 201 -29.76 -0.05 18.88
CA ASN A 201 -29.42 -0.96 19.97
C ASN A 201 -28.62 -2.21 19.50
N ILE A 202 -28.15 -2.21 18.24
CA ILE A 202 -27.42 -3.34 17.65
C ILE A 202 -25.94 -3.22 18.04
N HIS A 203 -25.31 -4.33 18.45
CA HIS A 203 -23.89 -4.39 18.80
C HIS A 203 -23.15 -5.34 17.85
N ASP A 204 -22.40 -4.79 16.87
CA ASP A 204 -21.68 -5.56 15.85
C ASP A 204 -20.86 -6.72 16.44
N SER A 205 -20.15 -6.48 17.55
CA SER A 205 -19.30 -7.46 18.23
C SER A 205 -20.03 -8.64 18.89
N LEU A 206 -21.36 -8.56 19.02
CA LEU A 206 -22.23 -9.58 19.63
C LEU A 206 -23.04 -10.41 18.61
N LEU A 207 -22.89 -10.14 17.30
CA LEU A 207 -23.69 -10.79 16.25
C LEU A 207 -23.03 -12.09 15.73
N PRO A 208 -23.70 -13.26 15.78
CA PRO A 208 -23.16 -14.51 15.26
C PRO A 208 -23.33 -14.65 13.75
N PHE A 209 -22.20 -14.75 13.04
CA PHE A 209 -22.14 -14.82 11.58
C PHE A 209 -21.34 -16.02 11.08
N ASP A 210 -21.57 -16.42 9.83
CA ASP A 210 -21.00 -17.63 9.23
C ASP A 210 -20.14 -17.30 8.00
N LEU A 211 -18.85 -17.66 8.07
CA LEU A 211 -17.87 -17.47 7.01
C LEU A 211 -17.82 -18.65 6.03
N SER A 212 -18.69 -19.67 6.16
CA SER A 212 -18.71 -20.84 5.27
C SER A 212 -19.00 -20.50 3.80
N ILE A 213 -19.57 -19.32 3.50
CA ILE A 213 -19.78 -18.84 2.13
C ILE A 213 -18.45 -18.55 1.40
N PHE A 214 -17.42 -18.18 2.14
CA PHE A 214 -16.12 -17.87 1.57
C PHE A 214 -15.33 -19.16 1.30
N LYS A 215 -15.01 -19.41 0.03
CA LYS A 215 -14.31 -20.63 -0.42
C LYS A 215 -12.87 -20.37 -0.83
N SER A 216 -12.58 -19.21 -1.42
CA SER A 216 -11.29 -18.89 -2.04
C SER A 216 -10.38 -17.98 -1.20
N LEU A 217 -10.63 -17.80 0.10
CA LEU A 217 -9.83 -16.90 0.94
C LEU A 217 -8.38 -17.37 1.08
N HIS A 218 -7.46 -16.46 0.76
CA HIS A 218 -6.02 -16.62 0.98
C HIS A 218 -5.58 -15.81 2.21
N GLN A 219 -6.24 -14.69 2.51
CA GLN A 219 -5.98 -13.84 3.68
C GLN A 219 -7.29 -13.40 4.34
N ILE A 220 -7.31 -13.41 5.68
CA ILE A 220 -8.39 -12.81 6.47
C ILE A 220 -7.83 -11.97 7.62
N GLU A 221 -8.38 -10.78 7.81
CA GLU A 221 -8.25 -9.97 9.02
C GLU A 221 -9.58 -9.98 9.78
N ILE A 222 -9.55 -10.17 11.10
CA ILE A 222 -10.72 -10.08 11.99
C ILE A 222 -10.35 -9.20 13.17
N SER A 223 -11.15 -8.16 13.45
CA SER A 223 -11.00 -7.38 14.68
C SER A 223 -12.32 -7.00 15.34
N HIS A 224 -12.30 -6.89 16.68
CA HIS A 224 -13.44 -6.48 17.51
C HIS A 224 -14.69 -7.38 17.34
N CYS A 225 -14.48 -8.68 17.15
CA CYS A 225 -15.51 -9.71 16.95
C CYS A 225 -15.36 -10.81 18.00
N GLY A 226 -16.37 -11.11 18.82
CA GLY A 226 -16.25 -12.19 19.80
C GLY A 226 -16.04 -13.56 19.13
N ALA A 227 -14.89 -14.20 19.33
CA ALA A 227 -14.47 -15.42 18.60
C ALA A 227 -15.55 -16.52 18.50
N LYS A 228 -16.28 -16.77 19.60
CA LYS A 228 -17.36 -17.79 19.71
C LYS A 228 -18.58 -17.54 18.80
N LEU A 229 -18.68 -16.33 18.24
CA LEU A 229 -19.76 -15.91 17.35
C LEU A 229 -19.39 -16.13 15.88
N ILE A 230 -18.11 -16.34 15.59
CA ILE A 230 -17.57 -16.58 14.25
C ILE A 230 -17.75 -18.06 13.92
N LYS A 231 -18.55 -18.37 12.89
CA LYS A 231 -18.78 -19.74 12.42
C LYS A 231 -18.17 -19.95 11.03
N GLY A 232 -17.97 -21.20 10.64
CA GLY A 232 -17.59 -21.56 9.28
C GLY A 232 -16.16 -21.25 8.84
N LEU A 233 -15.38 -20.50 9.63
CA LEU A 233 -13.98 -20.12 9.34
C LEU A 233 -13.11 -21.34 9.00
N THR A 234 -13.35 -22.48 9.66
CA THR A 234 -12.64 -23.75 9.43
C THR A 234 -12.89 -24.35 8.03
N SER A 235 -13.87 -23.87 7.26
CA SER A 235 -14.03 -24.18 5.83
C SER A 235 -12.81 -23.77 4.99
N SER A 236 -12.14 -22.66 5.36
CA SER A 236 -10.99 -22.12 4.61
C SER A 236 -9.65 -22.76 4.98
N LYS A 237 -9.63 -23.83 5.80
CA LYS A 237 -8.42 -24.56 6.24
C LYS A 237 -7.46 -25.03 5.13
N HIS A 238 -7.94 -25.10 3.90
CA HIS A 238 -7.20 -25.60 2.73
C HIS A 238 -6.67 -24.47 1.81
N THR A 239 -7.25 -23.27 1.88
CA THR A 239 -6.93 -22.11 1.02
C THR A 239 -6.24 -20.98 1.78
N LEU A 240 -6.56 -20.80 3.06
CA LEU A 240 -6.07 -19.69 3.87
C LEU A 240 -4.56 -19.82 4.17
N ALA A 241 -3.79 -18.80 3.78
CA ALA A 241 -2.35 -18.70 3.96
C ALA A 241 -1.95 -17.71 5.06
N THR A 242 -2.73 -16.63 5.22
CA THR A 242 -2.53 -15.58 6.24
C THR A 242 -3.80 -15.37 7.05
N MET A 243 -3.67 -15.29 8.38
CA MET A 243 -4.77 -14.96 9.29
C MET A 243 -4.30 -13.91 10.31
N SER A 244 -5.09 -12.85 10.47
CA SER A 244 -4.97 -11.88 11.57
C SER A 244 -6.27 -11.91 12.38
N VAL A 245 -6.18 -12.09 13.69
CA VAL A 245 -7.32 -11.99 14.62
C VAL A 245 -6.89 -11.16 15.81
N ARG A 246 -7.50 -10.00 16.04
CA ARG A 246 -7.10 -9.04 17.09
C ARG A 246 -8.31 -8.53 17.87
N PHE A 247 -8.18 -8.20 19.16
CA PHE A 247 -9.29 -7.74 20.02
C PHE A 247 -10.54 -8.66 19.98
N SER A 248 -10.34 -9.97 19.81
CA SER A 248 -11.42 -10.90 19.40
C SER A 248 -11.41 -12.25 20.13
N ALA A 249 -10.24 -12.73 20.57
CA ALA A 249 -10.05 -14.07 21.14
C ALA A 249 -9.49 -14.03 22.58
N THR A 250 -9.72 -15.10 23.33
CA THR A 250 -9.16 -15.35 24.67
C THR A 250 -8.35 -16.65 24.76
N SER A 251 -8.42 -17.52 23.75
CA SER A 251 -7.57 -18.71 23.56
C SER A 251 -7.45 -19.04 22.08
N MET A 252 -6.33 -19.65 21.67
CA MET A 252 -6.08 -20.04 20.27
C MET A 252 -7.07 -21.12 19.81
N LYS A 253 -7.52 -22.01 20.71
CA LYS A 253 -8.62 -22.97 20.48
C LYS A 253 -9.90 -22.32 19.94
N GLU A 254 -10.26 -21.11 20.39
CA GLU A 254 -11.51 -20.44 19.98
C GLU A 254 -11.59 -20.09 18.49
N ILE A 255 -10.44 -20.05 17.79
CA ILE A 255 -10.32 -19.70 16.37
C ILE A 255 -9.83 -20.89 15.54
N LEU A 256 -8.81 -21.60 16.01
CA LEU A 256 -8.18 -22.70 15.28
C LEU A 256 -8.97 -24.02 15.40
N VAL A 257 -9.74 -24.17 16.49
CA VAL A 257 -10.48 -25.39 16.86
C VAL A 257 -11.84 -25.04 17.53
N PRO A 258 -12.71 -24.21 16.90
CA PRO A 258 -14.01 -23.89 17.49
C PRO A 258 -14.87 -25.14 17.78
N GLU A 259 -14.61 -26.25 17.09
CA GLU A 259 -15.25 -27.55 17.33
C GLU A 259 -14.78 -28.23 18.64
N ALA A 260 -13.62 -27.84 19.22
CA ALA A 260 -13.06 -28.48 20.41
C ALA A 260 -13.87 -28.24 21.70
N SER A 261 -14.83 -27.31 21.72
CA SER A 261 -15.78 -27.20 22.83
C SER A 261 -16.79 -28.36 22.87
N GLU A 262 -16.89 -29.17 21.80
CA GLU A 262 -17.78 -30.33 21.71
C GLU A 262 -17.03 -31.66 21.97
N PHE A 263 -15.68 -31.66 22.01
CA PHE A 263 -14.85 -32.87 22.10
C PHE A 263 -13.63 -32.68 23.02
N ASP A 264 -13.66 -33.33 24.20
CA ASP A 264 -12.55 -33.29 25.18
C ASP A 264 -11.20 -33.80 24.64
N HIS A 265 -11.22 -34.71 23.65
CA HIS A 265 -10.05 -35.46 23.17
C HIS A 265 -9.99 -35.52 21.63
N TRP A 266 -9.40 -34.50 21.01
CA TRP A 266 -9.18 -34.44 19.56
C TRP A 266 -7.71 -34.61 19.18
N GLU A 267 -7.45 -35.13 17.98
CA GLU A 267 -6.11 -35.24 17.37
C GLU A 267 -6.09 -34.63 15.96
N PRO A 268 -4.95 -34.11 15.47
CA PRO A 268 -4.86 -33.54 14.13
C PRO A 268 -4.86 -34.65 13.06
N GLU A 269 -5.43 -34.34 11.90
CA GLU A 269 -5.44 -35.23 10.73
C GLU A 269 -4.02 -35.69 10.36
N GLY A 270 -3.77 -37.00 10.42
CA GLY A 270 -2.47 -37.62 10.14
C GLY A 270 -1.63 -37.98 11.38
N ALA A 271 -2.09 -37.68 12.60
CA ALA A 271 -1.39 -38.10 13.82
C ALA A 271 -1.36 -39.62 14.01
N LEU A 272 -0.22 -40.12 14.51
CA LEU A 272 -0.07 -41.49 15.02
C LEU A 272 -0.69 -41.59 16.42
N SER A 273 -2.02 -41.74 16.50
CA SER A 273 -2.70 -41.82 17.79
C SER A 273 -2.26 -43.04 18.61
N SER A 274 -2.05 -42.80 19.92
CA SER A 274 -1.77 -43.82 20.92
C SER A 274 -3.00 -44.20 21.77
N GLY A 275 -4.22 -43.77 21.40
CA GLY A 275 -5.42 -43.98 22.20
C GLY A 275 -6.76 -43.75 21.48
N PRO A 276 -7.90 -43.91 22.18
CA PRO A 276 -9.23 -43.70 21.63
C PRO A 276 -9.52 -42.20 21.45
N VAL A 277 -9.33 -41.70 20.23
CA VAL A 277 -9.63 -40.31 19.84
C VAL A 277 -11.14 -40.12 19.67
N THR A 278 -11.72 -39.02 20.16
CA THR A 278 -13.17 -38.74 19.97
C THR A 278 -13.45 -37.93 18.70
N ALA A 279 -12.51 -37.09 18.24
CA ALA A 279 -12.60 -36.39 16.95
C ALA A 279 -11.22 -36.27 16.27
N ILE A 280 -11.15 -36.51 14.95
CA ILE A 280 -9.98 -36.19 14.12
C ILE A 280 -10.25 -34.87 13.40
N ILE A 281 -9.38 -33.88 13.57
CA ILE A 281 -9.60 -32.51 13.10
C ILE A 281 -8.63 -32.16 11.95
N PRO A 282 -9.13 -31.71 10.78
CA PRO A 282 -8.27 -31.27 9.68
C PRO A 282 -7.33 -30.12 10.08
N THR A 283 -6.09 -30.23 9.63
CA THR A 283 -5.03 -29.22 9.80
C THR A 283 -5.24 -28.02 8.88
N TRP A 284 -4.66 -26.88 9.22
CA TRP A 284 -4.56 -25.69 8.37
C TRP A 284 -3.45 -25.92 7.34
N ARG A 285 -3.80 -26.53 6.21
CA ARG A 285 -2.84 -27.11 5.25
C ARG A 285 -2.01 -26.08 4.46
N SER A 286 -2.39 -24.81 4.52
CA SER A 286 -1.79 -23.71 3.73
C SER A 286 -1.35 -22.51 4.57
N LEU A 287 -1.68 -22.48 5.88
CA LEU A 287 -1.44 -21.34 6.75
C LEU A 287 0.05 -21.25 7.14
N THR A 288 0.71 -20.17 6.72
CA THR A 288 2.13 -19.88 7.03
C THR A 288 2.29 -18.66 7.96
N THR A 289 1.31 -17.76 7.97
CA THR A 289 1.34 -16.51 8.76
C THR A 289 0.11 -16.44 9.67
N LEU A 290 0.33 -16.32 10.98
CA LEU A 290 -0.72 -16.13 11.98
C LEU A 290 -0.39 -14.96 12.91
N ASP A 291 -1.20 -13.91 12.83
CA ASP A 291 -1.27 -12.81 13.79
C ASP A 291 -2.44 -13.04 14.75
N MET A 292 -2.11 -13.14 16.04
CA MET A 292 -3.04 -13.16 17.17
C MET A 292 -2.66 -12.09 18.22
N SER A 293 -2.05 -10.99 17.78
CA SER A 293 -1.69 -9.85 18.63
C SER A 293 -2.91 -9.19 19.28
N HIS A 294 -2.69 -8.44 20.37
CA HIS A 294 -3.72 -7.65 21.06
C HIS A 294 -5.00 -8.45 21.42
N ASN A 295 -4.83 -9.64 22.00
CA ASN A 295 -5.93 -10.50 22.47
C ASN A 295 -5.82 -10.81 23.98
N GLY A 296 -6.76 -11.59 24.49
CA GLY A 296 -6.77 -12.07 25.88
C GLY A 296 -6.03 -13.38 26.12
N ILE A 297 -5.15 -13.83 25.20
CA ILE A 297 -4.58 -15.18 25.23
C ILE A 297 -3.57 -15.30 26.38
N SER A 298 -3.83 -16.21 27.32
CA SER A 298 -2.99 -16.43 28.50
C SER A 298 -1.98 -17.58 28.37
N GLN A 299 -2.19 -18.50 27.43
CA GLN A 299 -1.38 -19.70 27.21
C GLN A 299 -1.36 -20.11 25.74
N ILE A 300 -0.25 -20.72 25.31
CA ILE A 300 -0.11 -21.29 23.96
C ILE A 300 -0.65 -22.73 24.01
N ASP A 301 -1.93 -22.89 23.74
CA ASP A 301 -2.63 -24.18 23.91
C ASP A 301 -2.38 -25.19 22.76
N ASP A 302 -2.84 -26.43 22.92
CA ASP A 302 -2.63 -27.54 21.96
C ASP A 302 -3.06 -27.27 20.51
N SER A 303 -3.88 -26.25 20.24
CA SER A 303 -4.36 -25.95 18.88
C SER A 303 -3.23 -25.69 17.89
N VAL A 304 -2.03 -25.32 18.37
CA VAL A 304 -0.81 -25.21 17.55
C VAL A 304 -0.50 -26.49 16.75
N LYS A 305 -0.95 -27.67 17.22
CA LYS A 305 -0.82 -28.95 16.49
C LYS A 305 -1.53 -28.95 15.12
N LEU A 306 -2.49 -28.07 14.89
CA LEU A 306 -3.22 -27.95 13.61
C LEU A 306 -2.55 -26.99 12.62
N ILE A 307 -1.56 -26.19 13.02
CA ILE A 307 -0.92 -25.16 12.18
C ILE A 307 0.58 -25.45 11.91
N PRO A 308 0.99 -26.70 11.57
CA PRO A 308 2.40 -27.12 11.55
C PRO A 308 3.27 -26.44 10.48
N LYS A 309 2.67 -25.73 9.51
CA LYS A 309 3.36 -25.00 8.44
C LYS A 309 3.67 -23.54 8.76
N ILE A 310 3.30 -23.04 9.94
CA ILE A 310 3.54 -21.65 10.32
C ILE A 310 5.04 -21.34 10.30
N GLU A 311 5.37 -20.25 9.61
CA GLU A 311 6.71 -19.65 9.49
C GLU A 311 6.78 -18.34 10.29
N PHE A 312 5.67 -17.61 10.41
CA PHE A 312 5.51 -16.38 11.19
C PHE A 312 4.34 -16.50 12.18
N LEU A 313 4.61 -16.34 13.47
CA LEU A 313 3.61 -16.31 14.54
C LEU A 313 3.78 -15.04 15.39
N ASP A 314 2.74 -14.20 15.43
CA ASP A 314 2.66 -13.05 16.32
C ASP A 314 1.62 -13.29 17.42
N LEU A 315 2.09 -13.25 18.66
CA LEU A 315 1.30 -13.33 19.90
C LEU A 315 1.59 -12.13 20.80
N SER A 316 2.03 -11.00 20.25
CA SER A 316 2.34 -9.77 20.98
C SER A 316 1.12 -9.18 21.71
N HIS A 317 1.35 -8.34 22.73
CA HIS A 317 0.30 -7.66 23.49
C HIS A 317 -0.80 -8.60 24.04
N ASN A 318 -0.40 -9.76 24.58
CA ASN A 318 -1.28 -10.78 25.14
C ASN A 318 -0.98 -11.02 26.64
N GLY A 319 -1.57 -12.07 27.21
CA GLY A 319 -1.39 -12.47 28.60
C GLY A 319 -0.41 -13.62 28.83
N VAL A 320 0.37 -14.05 27.83
CA VAL A 320 1.15 -15.30 27.86
C VAL A 320 2.23 -15.25 28.94
N SER A 321 2.19 -16.22 29.87
CA SER A 321 3.13 -16.33 30.98
C SER A 321 4.19 -17.43 30.82
N LEU A 322 3.96 -18.38 29.90
CA LEU A 322 4.86 -19.48 29.60
C LEU A 322 4.88 -19.77 28.09
N VAL A 323 6.08 -19.96 27.53
CA VAL A 323 6.25 -20.50 26.18
C VAL A 323 6.07 -22.02 26.25
N GLU A 324 5.02 -22.55 25.63
CA GLU A 324 4.69 -23.98 25.61
C GLU A 324 4.06 -24.43 24.28
N ASN A 325 3.96 -25.74 24.05
CA ASN A 325 3.38 -26.39 22.87
C ASN A 325 3.99 -26.09 21.47
N LEU A 326 4.86 -25.09 21.34
CA LEU A 326 5.48 -24.72 20.06
C LEU A 326 6.39 -25.79 19.43
N GLN A 327 6.70 -26.90 20.12
CA GLN A 327 7.48 -28.02 19.57
C GLN A 327 6.85 -28.68 18.31
N HIS A 328 5.59 -28.38 18.03
CA HIS A 328 4.88 -28.85 16.83
C HIS A 328 5.10 -27.95 15.59
N LEU A 329 5.65 -26.75 15.74
CA LEU A 329 5.84 -25.76 14.68
C LEU A 329 7.26 -25.81 14.12
N TYR A 330 7.60 -26.92 13.45
CA TYR A 330 8.96 -27.16 12.92
C TYR A 330 9.39 -26.19 11.81
N ASN A 331 8.44 -25.51 11.16
CA ASN A 331 8.68 -24.47 10.16
C ASN A 331 8.88 -23.06 10.76
N LEU A 332 8.68 -22.84 12.07
CA LEU A 332 8.64 -21.51 12.67
C LEU A 332 10.00 -20.78 12.57
N VAL A 333 10.03 -19.65 11.88
CA VAL A 333 11.22 -18.81 11.65
C VAL A 333 11.16 -17.50 12.44
N HIS A 334 9.97 -16.91 12.54
CA HIS A 334 9.72 -15.63 13.20
C HIS A 334 8.65 -15.82 14.30
N LEU A 335 8.98 -15.42 15.53
CA LEU A 335 8.06 -15.47 16.66
C LEU A 335 8.07 -14.15 17.42
N ASP A 336 6.90 -13.50 17.51
CA ASP A 336 6.69 -12.33 18.37
C ASP A 336 5.91 -12.73 19.62
N LEU A 337 6.52 -12.44 20.78
CA LEU A 337 5.97 -12.62 22.12
C LEU A 337 6.13 -11.33 22.95
N SER A 338 6.27 -10.17 22.31
CA SER A 338 6.43 -8.89 22.99
C SER A 338 5.21 -8.48 23.80
N TYR A 339 5.39 -7.63 24.81
CA TYR A 339 4.33 -7.11 25.69
C TYR A 339 3.43 -8.20 26.29
N ASN A 340 4.04 -9.32 26.69
CA ASN A 340 3.41 -10.44 27.39
C ASN A 340 3.86 -10.47 28.86
N LYS A 341 3.71 -11.63 29.53
CA LYS A 341 3.96 -11.82 30.97
C LYS A 341 5.00 -12.90 31.24
N LEU A 342 5.93 -13.11 30.30
CA LEU A 342 7.00 -14.10 30.42
C LEU A 342 8.00 -13.68 31.50
N ILE A 343 8.27 -14.58 32.46
CA ILE A 343 9.23 -14.36 33.57
C ILE A 343 10.50 -15.23 33.38
N SER A 344 10.38 -16.39 32.72
CA SER A 344 11.48 -17.33 32.49
C SER A 344 11.40 -17.96 31.09
N LEU A 345 12.57 -18.30 30.55
CA LEU A 345 12.75 -18.99 29.26
C LEU A 345 13.31 -20.42 29.43
N GLU A 346 13.19 -21.00 30.63
CA GLU A 346 13.68 -22.35 30.89
C GLU A 346 13.02 -23.39 29.96
N GLY A 347 13.86 -24.20 29.30
CA GLY A 347 13.39 -25.19 28.31
C GLY A 347 12.84 -24.61 27.01
N VAL A 348 12.99 -23.31 26.73
CA VAL A 348 12.54 -22.73 25.45
C VAL A 348 13.24 -23.37 24.24
N HIS A 349 14.53 -23.71 24.34
CA HIS A 349 15.28 -24.42 23.29
C HIS A 349 14.89 -25.89 23.05
N ILE A 350 13.96 -26.48 23.80
CA ILE A 350 13.35 -27.79 23.46
C ILE A 350 11.93 -27.64 22.87
N LYS A 351 11.46 -26.40 22.73
CA LYS A 351 10.12 -26.04 22.19
C LYS A 351 10.24 -25.23 20.90
N LEU A 352 11.22 -24.34 20.81
CA LEU A 352 11.50 -23.55 19.62
C LEU A 352 12.49 -24.28 18.70
N GLY A 353 12.12 -24.40 17.42
CA GLY A 353 12.93 -25.04 16.37
C GLY A 353 13.93 -24.07 15.72
N ASN A 354 13.94 -24.01 14.40
CA ASN A 354 14.86 -23.19 13.60
C ASN A 354 14.47 -21.69 13.53
N ILE A 355 14.11 -21.11 14.67
CA ILE A 355 13.80 -19.68 14.75
C ILE A 355 15.04 -18.84 14.45
N LYS A 356 14.84 -17.81 13.63
CA LYS A 356 15.83 -16.78 13.27
C LYS A 356 15.52 -15.44 13.90
N THR A 357 14.25 -15.13 14.16
CA THR A 357 13.82 -13.86 14.78
C THR A 357 12.91 -14.14 15.96
N LEU A 358 13.30 -13.64 17.14
CA LEU A 358 12.54 -13.79 18.38
C LEU A 358 12.39 -12.43 19.05
N ASN A 359 11.16 -11.92 19.13
CA ASN A 359 10.86 -10.69 19.88
C ASN A 359 10.27 -11.05 21.24
N LEU A 360 10.92 -10.56 22.30
CA LEU A 360 10.55 -10.73 23.71
C LEU A 360 10.46 -9.37 24.43
N ALA A 361 10.43 -8.25 23.70
CA ALA A 361 10.35 -6.91 24.25
C ALA A 361 9.21 -6.74 25.26
N GLY A 362 9.39 -5.94 26.31
CA GLY A 362 8.32 -5.56 27.23
C GLY A 362 7.73 -6.72 28.07
N ASN A 363 8.51 -7.77 28.30
CA ASN A 363 8.18 -8.87 29.22
C ASN A 363 8.76 -8.63 30.63
N LEU A 364 8.75 -9.65 31.48
CA LEU A 364 9.22 -9.62 32.87
C LEU A 364 10.48 -10.49 33.07
N LEU A 365 11.31 -10.64 32.04
CA LEU A 365 12.47 -11.53 32.06
C LEU A 365 13.59 -10.95 32.93
N GLU A 366 13.99 -11.69 33.97
CA GLU A 366 15.16 -11.39 34.82
C GLU A 366 16.42 -12.13 34.36
N SER A 367 16.26 -13.29 33.68
CA SER A 367 17.35 -14.16 33.20
C SER A 367 17.15 -14.60 31.76
N LEU A 368 18.26 -14.82 31.05
CA LEU A 368 18.32 -15.32 29.68
C LEU A 368 18.60 -16.84 29.59
N CYS A 369 18.58 -17.53 30.74
CA CYS A 369 18.76 -18.97 30.80
C CYS A 369 17.72 -19.70 29.92
N GLY A 370 18.21 -20.59 29.06
CA GLY A 370 17.38 -21.36 28.12
C GLY A 370 17.43 -20.91 26.67
N LEU A 371 17.92 -19.70 26.36
CA LEU A 371 18.17 -19.25 24.97
C LEU A 371 19.44 -19.87 24.36
N ASN A 372 20.37 -20.36 25.19
CA ASN A 372 21.74 -20.78 24.88
C ASN A 372 21.94 -21.95 23.90
N LYS A 373 20.89 -22.43 23.23
CA LYS A 373 20.95 -23.45 22.17
C LYS A 373 20.10 -23.11 20.94
N LEU A 374 19.57 -21.89 20.84
CA LEU A 374 18.88 -21.40 19.65
C LEU A 374 19.90 -21.01 18.56
N TYR A 375 20.67 -21.98 18.08
CA TYR A 375 21.85 -21.72 17.24
C TYR A 375 21.54 -21.02 15.91
N SER A 376 20.29 -21.13 15.43
CA SER A 376 19.76 -20.50 14.21
C SER A 376 19.30 -19.04 14.41
N LEU A 377 19.31 -18.53 15.65
CA LEU A 377 18.80 -17.20 15.99
C LEU A 377 19.74 -16.09 15.48
N VAL A 378 19.17 -15.12 14.76
CA VAL A 378 19.87 -13.99 14.12
C VAL A 378 19.46 -12.65 14.73
N ASN A 379 18.17 -12.47 15.02
CA ASN A 379 17.59 -11.26 15.59
C ASN A 379 16.91 -11.58 16.92
N LEU A 380 17.26 -10.84 17.98
CA LEU A 380 16.72 -11.00 19.32
C LEU A 380 16.42 -9.65 19.97
N ASP A 381 15.15 -9.34 20.19
CA ASP A 381 14.75 -8.17 20.98
C ASP A 381 14.38 -8.61 22.41
N LEU A 382 15.09 -8.05 23.39
CA LEU A 382 14.91 -8.24 24.83
C LEU A 382 14.66 -6.90 25.54
N SER A 383 14.35 -5.83 24.80
CA SER A 383 14.17 -4.48 25.35
C SER A 383 13.06 -4.44 26.41
N ASN A 384 13.09 -3.42 27.28
CA ASN A 384 12.03 -3.14 28.27
C ASN A 384 11.75 -4.29 29.28
N ASN A 385 12.69 -5.24 29.47
CA ASN A 385 12.57 -6.37 30.39
C ASN A 385 13.11 -6.02 31.81
N LYS A 386 13.59 -7.01 32.58
CA LYS A 386 14.07 -6.86 33.98
C LYS A 386 15.48 -7.42 34.17
N ILE A 387 16.26 -7.53 33.09
CA ILE A 387 17.60 -8.12 33.13
C ILE A 387 18.58 -7.13 33.78
N GLU A 388 19.07 -7.47 34.98
CA GLU A 388 19.97 -6.59 35.76
C GLU A 388 21.45 -6.92 35.57
N GLN A 389 21.80 -8.19 35.40
CA GLN A 389 23.18 -8.66 35.46
C GLN A 389 23.78 -8.90 34.07
N ILE A 390 24.93 -8.28 33.77
CA ILE A 390 25.64 -8.43 32.48
C ILE A 390 26.09 -9.89 32.24
N ASP A 391 26.31 -10.68 33.29
CA ASP A 391 26.67 -12.10 33.17
C ASP A 391 25.56 -12.95 32.51
N GLU A 392 24.30 -12.50 32.51
CA GLU A 392 23.20 -13.17 31.78
C GLU A 392 23.41 -13.17 30.26
N ILE A 393 24.15 -12.21 29.71
CA ILE A 393 24.45 -12.12 28.28
C ILE A 393 25.29 -13.33 27.82
N ARG A 394 26.01 -14.02 28.72
CA ARG A 394 26.71 -15.26 28.39
C ARG A 394 25.77 -16.39 27.93
N ASN A 395 24.47 -16.31 28.23
CA ASN A 395 23.47 -17.23 27.70
C ASN A 395 23.17 -17.01 26.21
N ILE A 396 23.52 -15.85 25.63
CA ILE A 396 23.32 -15.53 24.20
C ILE A 396 24.64 -15.28 23.44
N GLY A 397 25.73 -14.93 24.14
CA GLY A 397 27.04 -14.64 23.56
C GLY A 397 27.68 -15.79 22.78
N SER A 398 27.25 -17.03 23.02
CA SER A 398 27.70 -18.24 22.33
C SER A 398 26.84 -18.65 21.12
N LEU A 399 25.76 -17.93 20.79
CA LEU A 399 24.87 -18.26 19.68
C LEU A 399 25.50 -17.83 18.34
N PRO A 400 25.89 -18.77 17.45
CA PRO A 400 26.85 -18.49 16.37
C PRO A 400 26.28 -17.65 15.22
N CYS A 401 24.95 -17.60 15.05
CA CYS A 401 24.30 -16.80 14.00
C CYS A 401 23.75 -15.46 14.52
N LEU A 402 23.93 -15.14 15.81
CA LEU A 402 23.28 -13.98 16.43
C LEU A 402 24.00 -12.69 16.01
N GLU A 403 23.29 -11.83 15.28
CA GLU A 403 23.78 -10.59 14.66
C GLU A 403 23.14 -9.33 15.27
N LYS A 404 21.84 -9.36 15.60
CA LYS A 404 21.11 -8.19 16.14
C LYS A 404 20.54 -8.50 17.52
N VAL A 405 20.92 -7.69 18.50
CA VAL A 405 20.48 -7.81 19.89
C VAL A 405 20.02 -6.45 20.42
N VAL A 406 18.80 -6.37 20.95
CA VAL A 406 18.28 -5.16 21.62
C VAL A 406 18.09 -5.45 23.11
N LEU A 407 18.71 -4.66 23.97
CA LEU A 407 18.71 -4.77 25.43
C LEU A 407 18.32 -3.44 26.13
N SER A 408 18.08 -2.38 25.37
CA SER A 408 17.61 -1.08 25.85
C SER A 408 16.45 -1.18 26.87
N ASN A 409 16.37 -0.22 27.78
CA ASN A 409 15.36 -0.15 28.85
C ASN A 409 15.33 -1.36 29.81
N ASN A 410 16.41 -2.12 29.90
CA ASN A 410 16.65 -3.08 31.00
C ASN A 410 17.49 -2.42 32.11
N PRO A 411 17.38 -2.86 33.38
CA PRO A 411 18.21 -2.33 34.47
C PRO A 411 19.73 -2.37 34.18
N LEU A 412 20.22 -3.36 33.43
CA LEU A 412 21.63 -3.43 33.02
C LEU A 412 22.11 -2.28 32.11
N SER A 413 21.21 -1.56 31.42
CA SER A 413 21.62 -0.46 30.52
C SER A 413 22.01 0.82 31.27
N ILE A 414 21.73 0.89 32.57
CA ILE A 414 22.15 1.98 33.48
C ILE A 414 23.63 1.84 33.89
N ILE A 415 24.21 0.65 33.72
CA ILE A 415 25.60 0.37 34.10
C ILE A 415 26.55 1.19 33.19
N PRO A 416 27.48 1.99 33.75
CA PRO A 416 28.48 2.71 32.93
C PRO A 416 29.22 1.76 31.99
N ASP A 417 29.56 2.20 30.79
CA ASP A 417 30.19 1.35 29.74
C ASP A 417 29.38 0.07 29.40
N TYR A 418 28.06 0.08 29.61
CA TYR A 418 27.15 -1.06 29.40
C TYR A 418 27.43 -1.78 28.07
N ARG A 419 27.48 -1.03 26.96
CA ARG A 419 27.68 -1.57 25.60
C ARG A 419 28.97 -2.38 25.49
N THR A 420 30.13 -1.82 25.85
CA THR A 420 31.41 -2.54 25.76
C THR A 420 31.50 -3.73 26.71
N LYS A 421 30.86 -3.66 27.89
CA LYS A 421 30.79 -4.79 28.86
C LYS A 421 29.90 -5.94 28.36
N VAL A 422 28.83 -5.62 27.64
CA VAL A 422 27.93 -6.58 26.97
C VAL A 422 28.59 -7.19 25.75
N LEU A 423 29.16 -6.37 24.86
CA LEU A 423 29.92 -6.82 23.69
C LEU A 423 31.10 -7.72 24.07
N ALA A 424 31.76 -7.47 25.20
CA ALA A 424 32.81 -8.36 25.72
C ALA A 424 32.32 -9.78 26.06
N GLN A 425 31.02 -10.01 26.30
CA GLN A 425 30.47 -11.36 26.50
C GLN A 425 30.29 -12.14 25.19
N PHE A 426 30.27 -11.48 24.03
CA PHE A 426 30.24 -12.13 22.70
C PHE A 426 31.65 -12.56 22.23
N GLY A 427 32.69 -12.28 23.01
CA GLY A 427 34.04 -12.74 22.73
C GLY A 427 34.56 -12.22 21.38
N ASP A 428 35.07 -13.12 20.55
CA ASP A 428 35.68 -12.76 19.26
C ASP A 428 34.67 -12.36 18.18
N ARG A 429 33.36 -12.57 18.44
CA ARG A 429 32.25 -12.15 17.57
C ARG A 429 31.69 -10.75 17.88
N ALA A 430 32.33 -9.98 18.76
CA ALA A 430 31.84 -8.65 19.15
C ALA A 430 31.66 -7.66 17.97
N SER A 431 32.41 -7.84 16.88
CA SER A 431 32.29 -7.08 15.64
C SER A 431 31.14 -7.52 14.73
N GLU A 432 30.60 -8.73 14.93
CA GLU A 432 29.44 -9.25 14.18
C GLU A 432 28.10 -8.76 14.77
N VAL A 433 28.13 -8.21 16.00
CA VAL A 433 26.92 -7.88 16.77
C VAL A 433 26.58 -6.39 16.66
N CYS A 434 25.36 -6.12 16.19
CA CYS A 434 24.67 -4.85 16.32
C CYS A 434 23.88 -4.85 17.64
N LEU A 435 24.18 -3.90 18.52
CA LEU A 435 23.60 -3.78 19.86
C LEU A 435 22.70 -2.54 19.93
N ASP A 436 21.46 -2.68 20.42
CA ASP A 436 20.48 -1.58 20.51
C ASP A 436 20.26 -0.83 19.17
N ASN A 437 20.25 -1.58 18.06
CA ASN A 437 20.19 -1.05 16.68
C ASN A 437 21.39 -0.15 16.28
N VAL A 438 22.44 -0.07 17.11
CA VAL A 438 23.69 0.66 16.83
C VAL A 438 24.83 -0.33 16.62
N ILE A 439 25.39 -0.29 15.41
CA ILE A 439 26.54 -1.09 14.97
C ILE A 439 27.72 -0.86 15.92
N THR A 440 28.42 -1.93 16.30
CA THR A 440 29.59 -1.84 17.19
C THR A 440 30.72 -1.05 16.54
N THR A 441 31.20 -0.02 17.24
CA THR A 441 32.24 0.89 16.75
C THR A 441 33.66 0.40 17.06
N GLU A 442 34.65 0.85 16.28
CA GLU A 442 36.07 0.49 16.45
C GLU A 442 36.58 0.77 17.88
N LYS A 443 36.20 1.91 18.48
CA LYS A 443 36.53 2.27 19.86
C LYS A 443 35.92 1.31 20.91
N GLU A 444 34.75 0.75 20.61
CA GLU A 444 34.13 -0.28 21.46
C GLU A 444 34.88 -1.61 21.32
N LEU A 445 35.34 -1.97 20.11
CA LEU A 445 36.15 -3.16 19.87
C LEU A 445 37.52 -3.08 20.57
N ASP A 446 38.24 -1.96 20.46
CA ASP A 446 39.49 -1.70 21.21
C ASP A 446 39.28 -1.93 22.72
N THR A 447 38.19 -1.38 23.25
CA THR A 447 37.82 -1.50 24.67
C THR A 447 37.50 -2.97 25.02
N VAL A 448 36.80 -3.69 24.14
CA VAL A 448 36.50 -5.11 24.29
C VAL A 448 37.78 -5.96 24.28
N GLU A 449 38.76 -5.68 23.41
CA GLU A 449 40.05 -6.39 23.42
C GLU A 449 40.82 -6.18 24.72
N VAL A 450 40.86 -4.94 25.24
CA VAL A 450 41.47 -4.65 26.54
C VAL A 450 40.74 -5.38 27.67
N LEU A 451 39.40 -5.42 27.67
CA LEU A 451 38.59 -6.16 28.65
C LEU A 451 38.86 -7.68 28.57
N LYS A 452 38.92 -8.26 27.37
CA LYS A 452 39.33 -9.67 27.15
C LYS A 452 40.72 -9.96 27.71
N ALA A 453 41.69 -9.11 27.41
CA ALA A 453 43.08 -9.27 27.87
C ALA A 453 43.16 -9.25 29.41
N ILE A 454 42.46 -8.30 30.05
CA ILE A 454 42.33 -8.22 31.51
C ILE A 454 41.67 -9.48 32.08
N GLN A 455 40.59 -9.97 31.47
CA GLN A 455 39.89 -11.18 31.92
C GLN A 455 40.77 -12.44 31.79
N LYS A 456 41.45 -12.61 30.66
CA LYS A 456 42.41 -13.70 30.41
C LYS A 456 43.57 -13.67 31.41
N ALA A 457 44.07 -12.48 31.76
CA ALA A 457 45.10 -12.30 32.78
C ALA A 457 44.60 -12.63 34.20
N LYS A 458 43.37 -12.22 34.56
CA LYS A 458 42.72 -12.61 35.83
C LYS A 458 42.60 -14.12 35.93
N GLU A 459 42.08 -14.79 34.89
CA GLU A 459 41.91 -16.24 34.88
C GLU A 459 43.23 -17.01 34.97
N ALA A 460 44.28 -16.55 34.29
CA ALA A 460 45.62 -17.12 34.43
C ALA A 460 46.12 -17.02 35.88
N LYS A 461 45.92 -15.86 36.53
CA LYS A 461 46.28 -15.63 37.94
C LYS A 461 45.46 -16.50 38.91
N TYR A 462 44.17 -16.67 38.67
CA TYR A 462 43.34 -17.60 39.46
C TYR A 462 43.74 -19.06 39.28
N LYS A 463 44.14 -19.46 38.06
CA LYS A 463 44.63 -20.81 37.76
C LYS A 463 45.94 -21.09 38.51
N LEU A 464 46.91 -20.15 38.52
CA LEU A 464 48.14 -20.25 39.33
C LEU A 464 47.82 -20.36 40.84
N ASN A 465 47.02 -19.44 41.38
CA ASN A 465 46.70 -19.43 42.81
C ASN A 465 45.96 -20.71 43.29
N ASN A 466 45.25 -21.41 42.40
CA ASN A 466 44.62 -22.69 42.72
C ASN A 466 45.57 -23.90 42.58
N SER A 467 46.58 -23.85 41.70
CA SER A 467 47.64 -24.87 41.71
C SER A 467 48.46 -24.84 43.00
N ASP A 468 48.80 -23.65 43.52
CA ASP A 468 49.60 -23.51 44.74
C ASP A 468 48.87 -24.05 45.98
N LYS A 469 47.55 -23.87 46.06
CA LYS A 469 46.75 -24.43 47.16
C LYS A 469 46.65 -25.95 47.14
N LYS A 470 46.71 -26.59 45.97
CA LYS A 470 46.53 -28.05 45.83
C LYS A 470 47.72 -28.88 46.30
N ILE A 471 48.73 -28.24 46.90
CA ILE A 471 49.92 -28.84 47.50
C ILE A 471 49.89 -28.74 49.05
N SER A 472 48.93 -28.01 49.64
CA SER A 472 48.99 -27.60 51.06
C SER A 472 47.99 -28.27 52.02
N GLU A 473 47.01 -29.06 51.56
CA GLU A 473 45.97 -29.65 52.42
C GLU A 473 45.80 -31.16 52.19
N ASP A 474 46.62 -31.98 52.86
CA ASP A 474 46.48 -33.45 52.87
C ASP A 474 46.73 -34.08 54.26
N HIS A 475 46.45 -33.35 55.35
CA HIS A 475 46.73 -33.78 56.75
C HIS A 475 45.70 -33.29 57.80
N ARG A 476 44.44 -33.80 57.78
CA ARG A 476 43.69 -34.30 58.98
C ARG A 476 42.25 -34.76 58.68
N HIS A 477 41.63 -35.42 59.67
CA HIS A 477 40.43 -36.26 59.54
C HIS A 477 39.14 -35.66 60.16
N ILE A 478 37.99 -35.98 59.51
CA ILE A 478 36.68 -36.38 60.08
C ILE A 478 35.96 -35.43 61.08
N ALA A 479 34.80 -34.86 60.69
CA ALA A 479 33.48 -35.08 61.35
C ALA A 479 32.28 -34.26 60.79
N ALA A 480 31.24 -34.98 60.33
CA ALA A 480 29.77 -34.73 60.39
C ALA A 480 29.08 -33.36 60.09
N SER A 481 28.02 -33.46 59.25
CA SER A 481 26.76 -32.65 59.19
C SER A 481 26.78 -31.16 58.76
N SER A 482 25.77 -30.63 58.02
CA SER A 482 24.60 -31.26 57.36
C SER A 482 23.87 -30.33 56.36
N LYS A 483 23.49 -30.87 55.17
CA LYS A 483 22.34 -30.53 54.28
C LYS A 483 22.25 -29.08 53.73
N THR A 484 21.76 -28.80 52.52
CA THR A 484 20.97 -29.61 51.56
C THR A 484 21.38 -29.32 50.10
N ASN A 485 20.92 -30.13 49.14
CA ASN A 485 21.42 -30.16 47.75
C ASN A 485 20.48 -29.46 46.75
N CYS A 486 21.04 -29.04 45.61
CA CYS A 486 20.54 -29.41 44.28
C CYS A 486 21.75 -29.73 43.38
N THR A 487 21.62 -30.72 42.49
CA THR A 487 22.76 -31.30 41.76
C THR A 487 22.37 -31.78 40.36
N SER A 488 23.20 -31.47 39.37
CA SER A 488 23.31 -32.25 38.12
C SER A 488 24.79 -32.43 37.76
N PHE A 489 25.12 -33.56 37.15
CA PHE A 489 26.51 -33.98 36.87
C PHE A 489 26.85 -33.79 35.39
N THR A 490 28.10 -33.41 35.12
CA THR A 490 28.76 -33.71 33.83
C THR A 490 30.01 -34.54 34.08
N VAL A 491 30.11 -35.69 33.40
CA VAL A 491 31.25 -36.60 33.48
C VAL A 491 32.18 -36.36 32.30
N HIS A 492 33.48 -36.19 32.56
CA HIS A 492 34.50 -36.14 31.50
C HIS A 492 34.85 -37.56 31.02
N PRO A 493 34.90 -37.82 29.70
CA PRO A 493 35.55 -39.01 29.17
C PRO A 493 37.07 -38.85 29.16
N SER A 494 37.80 -39.95 29.38
CA SER A 494 39.27 -40.00 29.38
C SER A 494 39.84 -40.44 28.04
N SER A 495 40.96 -39.83 27.62
CA SER A 495 41.69 -40.18 26.39
C SER A 495 42.63 -41.38 26.57
N PRO A 496 42.89 -42.17 25.52
CA PRO A 496 44.10 -42.98 25.38
C PRO A 496 45.07 -42.44 24.32
N SER A 497 46.36 -42.69 24.61
CA SER A 497 47.60 -42.29 23.93
C SER A 497 47.76 -42.52 22.41
N LEU A 498 48.63 -41.68 21.82
CA LEU A 498 49.32 -41.84 20.51
C LEU A 498 50.04 -43.20 20.34
N PRO A 499 50.40 -43.55 19.09
CA PRO A 499 51.83 -43.57 18.75
C PRO A 499 52.23 -42.79 17.48
N HIS A 500 53.47 -42.31 17.46
CA HIS A 500 54.23 -41.84 16.28
C HIS A 500 54.70 -43.05 15.41
N PRO A 501 55.19 -42.92 14.13
CA PRO A 501 56.16 -41.89 13.70
C PRO A 501 56.28 -41.53 12.17
N VAL A 502 57.36 -40.79 11.84
CA VAL A 502 58.05 -40.59 10.53
C VAL A 502 57.31 -39.90 9.34
N ASN A 503 57.61 -38.60 9.19
CA ASN A 503 58.28 -37.93 8.04
C ASN A 503 57.82 -38.05 6.55
N SER A 504 58.28 -37.07 5.75
CA SER A 504 58.41 -37.00 4.27
C SER A 504 57.14 -36.91 3.40
N SER A 505 56.89 -35.68 2.97
CA SER A 505 56.52 -35.24 1.60
C SER A 505 56.45 -36.26 0.46
N GLN A 506 55.36 -36.21 -0.34
CA GLN A 506 55.40 -35.77 -1.75
C GLN A 506 53.99 -35.54 -2.33
N GLU A 507 53.93 -34.92 -3.52
CA GLU A 507 52.72 -34.73 -4.33
C GLU A 507 52.27 -36.05 -4.98
N ILE A 508 50.99 -36.17 -5.39
CA ILE A 508 50.57 -36.45 -6.79
C ILE A 508 49.04 -36.58 -6.92
N THR A 509 48.57 -36.22 -8.10
CA THR A 509 47.21 -35.96 -8.59
C THR A 509 46.23 -37.15 -8.74
N PHE A 510 44.93 -36.78 -8.72
CA PHE A 510 43.85 -37.17 -9.67
C PHE A 510 42.95 -38.41 -9.45
N ARG A 511 41.64 -38.18 -9.72
CA ARG A 511 40.64 -39.07 -10.38
C ARG A 511 40.11 -40.31 -9.64
N GLU A 512 38.95 -40.88 -9.98
CA GLU A 512 37.65 -40.39 -10.52
C GLU A 512 36.61 -41.54 -10.39
N THR A 513 35.34 -41.32 -10.80
CA THR A 513 34.23 -42.31 -10.89
C THR A 513 33.71 -42.91 -9.55
N ALA A 514 32.41 -43.07 -9.24
CA ALA A 514 31.10 -43.12 -9.94
C ALA A 514 30.50 -44.54 -10.13
N LEU A 515 29.19 -44.57 -10.41
CA LEU A 515 28.24 -45.71 -10.38
C LEU A 515 27.77 -46.09 -8.96
N ALA A 516 26.48 -46.17 -8.57
CA ALA A 516 25.22 -46.63 -9.21
C ALA A 516 25.08 -48.18 -9.21
N SER A 517 23.93 -48.81 -8.93
CA SER A 517 22.53 -48.35 -8.75
C SER A 517 21.66 -49.42 -8.02
N SER A 518 20.32 -49.22 -8.01
CA SER A 518 19.23 -50.24 -7.82
C SER A 518 18.85 -50.62 -6.36
N LEU A 519 17.59 -50.54 -5.89
CA LEU A 519 16.29 -51.17 -6.30
C LEU A 519 16.23 -52.68 -5.94
N LEU A 520 15.20 -53.31 -5.35
CA LEU A 520 13.79 -52.97 -4.96
C LEU A 520 13.23 -54.03 -3.95
N GLN A 521 12.23 -53.69 -3.10
CA GLN A 521 11.20 -54.59 -2.45
C GLN A 521 11.75 -55.75 -1.54
N SER A 522 11.01 -56.56 -0.75
CA SER A 522 9.84 -56.44 0.19
C SER A 522 9.85 -57.71 1.11
N SER A 523 8.95 -58.09 2.05
CA SER A 523 7.64 -57.64 2.62
C SER A 523 7.31 -58.37 3.97
N SER A 524 6.28 -57.89 4.70
CA SER A 524 5.28 -58.66 5.52
C SER A 524 5.62 -59.55 6.75
N LEU A 525 4.99 -59.21 7.90
CA LEU A 525 4.30 -60.07 8.93
C LEU A 525 5.07 -60.90 10.01
N THR A 526 5.10 -60.37 11.26
CA THR A 526 4.55 -60.87 12.57
C THR A 526 4.43 -62.38 12.92
N PRO A 527 4.29 -62.79 14.22
CA PRO A 527 4.78 -62.26 15.53
C PRO A 527 5.49 -63.40 16.36
N PRO A 528 5.57 -63.48 17.74
CA PRO A 528 4.43 -63.64 18.68
C PRO A 528 4.61 -63.14 20.17
N GLU A 529 3.59 -63.44 20.99
CA GLU A 529 3.61 -63.79 22.45
C GLU A 529 3.40 -62.77 23.60
N HIS A 530 2.61 -63.25 24.56
CA HIS A 530 1.87 -62.56 25.64
C HIS A 530 2.64 -62.49 26.99
N THR A 531 2.21 -61.59 27.90
CA THR A 531 1.61 -61.99 29.21
C THR A 531 1.01 -60.81 30.00
N VAL A 532 0.06 -61.09 30.92
CA VAL A 532 -0.78 -60.16 31.72
C VAL A 532 -1.18 -60.87 33.03
N PRO A 533 -1.11 -60.27 34.25
CA PRO A 533 -2.34 -59.89 34.98
C PRO A 533 -2.28 -58.83 36.13
N GLN A 534 -3.33 -57.97 36.23
CA GLN A 534 -4.01 -57.50 37.48
C GLN A 534 -3.21 -56.61 38.49
N ARG A 535 -3.74 -55.82 39.47
CA ARG A 535 -5.05 -55.25 39.95
C ARG A 535 -4.69 -54.24 41.10
N CYS A 536 -5.51 -53.37 41.72
CA CYS A 536 -6.71 -52.55 41.43
C CYS A 536 -7.00 -51.67 42.71
N PHE A 537 -8.13 -50.93 42.76
CA PHE A 537 -8.73 -50.23 43.94
C PHE A 537 -8.07 -48.90 44.40
N GLU A 538 -8.76 -47.88 44.95
CA GLU A 538 -10.17 -47.40 44.81
C GLU A 538 -10.29 -45.93 45.34
N ILE A 539 -11.48 -45.31 45.28
CA ILE A 539 -11.78 -43.91 45.68
C ILE A 539 -12.21 -43.82 47.17
N PRO A 540 -12.32 -42.62 47.79
CA PRO A 540 -13.65 -41.99 47.90
C PRO A 540 -13.71 -40.44 47.91
N ASP A 541 -14.91 -39.91 47.65
CA ASP A 541 -15.30 -38.49 47.72
C ASP A 541 -15.32 -37.87 49.14
N SER A 542 -15.28 -36.53 49.22
CA SER A 542 -16.25 -35.81 50.07
C SER A 542 -16.55 -34.38 49.56
N ARG A 543 -17.79 -33.91 49.75
CA ARG A 543 -18.25 -32.54 49.46
C ARG A 543 -18.50 -31.78 50.75
N PHE A 544 -18.23 -30.48 50.80
CA PHE A 544 -18.99 -29.55 51.65
C PHE A 544 -19.17 -28.17 50.99
N ARG A 545 -19.92 -27.27 51.64
CA ARG A 545 -20.80 -26.30 50.97
C ARG A 545 -20.75 -24.92 51.63
N SER A 546 -20.60 -23.87 50.82
CA SER A 546 -21.05 -22.48 51.01
C SER A 546 -20.89 -21.78 52.39
N GLN A 547 -20.26 -20.60 52.40
CA GLN A 547 -20.92 -19.33 52.79
C GLN A 547 -20.01 -18.11 52.59
N ALA A 548 -20.62 -16.92 52.50
CA ALA A 548 -19.96 -15.62 52.52
C ALA A 548 -20.81 -14.65 53.36
N PRO A 549 -20.23 -13.58 53.91
CA PRO A 549 -21.00 -12.36 54.12
C PRO A 549 -20.30 -11.03 53.72
N THR A 550 -21.17 -10.13 53.32
CA THR A 550 -21.17 -8.64 53.28
C THR A 550 -20.67 -7.95 54.58
N SER A 551 -20.36 -6.63 54.68
CA SER A 551 -20.33 -5.44 53.76
C SER A 551 -19.80 -4.17 54.50
N LEU A 552 -19.88 -2.98 53.86
CA LEU A 552 -19.67 -1.57 54.33
C LEU A 552 -18.22 -1.05 54.09
N LEU A 553 -17.95 0.09 53.40
CA LEU A 553 -18.37 1.52 53.53
C LEU A 553 -17.73 2.21 54.76
N ASP A 554 -17.14 3.42 54.71
CA ASP A 554 -17.46 4.62 53.90
C ASP A 554 -16.21 5.47 53.45
N SER A 555 -16.29 6.81 53.31
CA SER A 555 -15.55 7.59 52.28
C SER A 555 -14.81 8.92 52.65
N SER A 556 -13.82 9.27 51.80
CA SER A 556 -13.35 10.63 51.40
C SER A 556 -12.49 11.56 52.32
N LYS A 557 -11.35 12.07 51.81
CA LYS A 557 -11.08 13.51 51.43
C LYS A 557 -9.61 13.85 51.07
N GLU A 558 -9.37 15.09 50.62
CA GLU A 558 -8.21 15.60 49.85
C GLU A 558 -7.16 16.42 50.65
N TYR A 559 -6.17 16.98 49.90
CA TYR A 559 -5.07 17.91 50.25
C TYR A 559 -3.82 17.30 50.93
N GLY A 560 -2.59 17.53 50.45
CA GLY A 560 -2.12 18.14 49.18
C GLY A 560 -0.71 18.77 49.26
N LYS A 561 -0.02 18.85 48.10
CA LYS A 561 1.26 19.59 47.84
C LYS A 561 2.52 19.08 48.55
N ASP A 562 3.74 19.32 48.06
CA ASP A 562 4.30 19.68 46.73
C ASP A 562 5.59 18.78 46.57
N HIS A 563 6.41 18.70 45.52
CA HIS A 563 6.83 19.61 44.44
C HIS A 563 7.16 18.82 43.14
N HIS A 564 7.63 19.51 42.09
CA HIS A 564 8.18 18.93 40.85
C HIS A 564 9.70 18.70 40.89
N MET A 565 10.18 17.70 40.15
CA MET A 565 11.44 17.72 39.38
C MET A 565 11.17 17.09 37.99
N CYS A 566 12.02 17.39 37.00
CA CYS A 566 11.71 17.22 35.58
C CYS A 566 11.72 15.77 35.06
N LEU A 567 11.02 15.54 33.94
CA LEU A 567 11.41 14.51 32.98
C LEU A 567 12.52 15.09 32.10
N ASP A 568 13.58 14.31 31.85
CA ASP A 568 14.54 14.62 30.80
C ASP A 568 13.96 14.21 29.44
N HIS A 569 13.74 15.19 28.56
CA HIS A 569 13.38 14.95 27.17
C HIS A 569 14.64 14.74 26.32
N LEU A 570 14.58 13.79 25.38
CA LEU A 570 15.50 13.78 24.24
C LEU A 570 15.14 14.96 23.33
N GLU A 571 16.07 15.89 23.11
CA GLU A 571 15.88 16.96 22.15
C GLU A 571 16.04 16.43 20.71
N GLU A 572 14.96 16.49 19.91
CA GLU A 572 15.07 16.31 18.45
C GLU A 572 15.71 17.57 17.84
N GLU A 573 16.83 17.43 17.15
CA GLU A 573 17.52 18.58 16.54
C GLU A 573 16.97 18.94 15.15
N CYS A 574 16.37 20.12 15.03
CA CYS A 574 16.02 20.74 13.75
C CYS A 574 17.21 21.50 13.14
N TYR A 575 17.33 21.45 11.81
CA TYR A 575 18.41 22.08 11.04
C TYR A 575 17.85 23.06 10.00
N VAL A 576 18.52 24.21 9.85
CA VAL A 576 18.27 25.21 8.79
C VAL A 576 19.41 25.12 7.79
N VAL A 577 19.10 24.98 6.50
CA VAL A 577 20.12 24.97 5.44
C VAL A 577 20.44 26.41 5.04
N PRO A 578 21.72 26.84 5.04
CA PRO A 578 22.13 28.17 4.57
C PRO A 578 22.15 28.22 3.02
N ASP A 579 20.96 28.11 2.42
CA ASP A 579 20.71 28.41 1.01
C ASP A 579 20.20 29.87 0.85
N PRO A 580 20.06 30.43 -0.35
CA PRO A 580 19.54 31.80 -0.52
C PRO A 580 18.02 31.94 -0.29
N HIS A 581 17.34 30.91 0.23
CA HIS A 581 15.87 30.79 0.30
C HIS A 581 15.31 30.39 1.68
N ASN A 582 16.17 30.12 2.68
CA ASN A 582 15.83 29.69 4.04
C ASN A 582 15.02 28.37 4.11
N THR A 583 15.53 27.30 3.51
CA THR A 583 14.90 25.96 3.59
C THR A 583 15.09 25.29 4.96
N ILE A 584 14.00 24.76 5.53
CA ILE A 584 14.02 23.92 6.74
C ILE A 584 13.72 22.46 6.37
N ILE A 585 14.45 21.52 6.97
CA ILE A 585 14.27 20.08 6.77
C ILE A 585 13.81 19.43 8.09
N LEU A 586 12.76 18.62 8.03
CA LEU A 586 12.16 17.92 9.18
C LEU A 586 12.01 16.40 8.90
N PRO A 587 12.11 15.54 9.94
CA PRO A 587 11.80 14.12 9.82
C PRO A 587 10.29 13.85 9.86
N PHE A 588 9.85 12.78 9.19
CA PHE A 588 8.44 12.34 9.18
C PHE A 588 7.91 11.92 10.57
N THR A 589 8.79 11.65 11.54
CA THR A 589 8.41 11.41 12.96
C THR A 589 7.64 12.60 13.56
N CYS A 590 7.82 13.82 13.05
CA CYS A 590 7.04 14.98 13.47
C CYS A 590 5.52 14.85 13.20
N MET A 591 5.08 13.91 12.34
CA MET A 591 3.65 13.66 12.08
C MET A 591 3.05 12.51 12.89
N SER A 592 3.86 11.64 13.52
CA SER A 592 3.35 10.41 14.17
C SER A 592 2.85 10.60 15.60
N TYR A 593 2.99 11.79 16.19
CA TYR A 593 2.78 12.01 17.63
C TYR A 593 1.48 12.75 18.03
N THR A 594 0.64 13.13 17.08
CA THR A 594 -0.50 14.05 17.35
C THR A 594 -1.85 13.45 16.93
N THR A 595 -2.77 13.34 17.89
CA THR A 595 -4.11 12.73 17.70
C THR A 595 -5.12 13.65 17.00
N ASN A 596 -4.76 14.91 16.78
CA ASN A 596 -5.58 15.91 16.08
C ASN A 596 -4.71 17.02 15.45
N ASN A 597 -5.30 17.78 14.53
CA ASN A 597 -4.58 18.79 13.75
C ASN A 597 -4.16 20.04 14.56
N GLN A 598 -4.77 20.35 15.70
CA GLN A 598 -4.37 21.51 16.51
C GLN A 598 -3.05 21.25 17.24
N ASP A 599 -2.90 20.06 17.82
CA ASP A 599 -1.64 19.66 18.47
C ASP A 599 -0.49 19.57 17.45
N PHE A 600 -0.77 19.09 16.22
CA PHE A 600 0.19 19.09 15.12
C PHE A 600 0.70 20.50 14.79
N ILE A 601 -0.21 21.45 14.59
CA ILE A 601 0.14 22.85 14.27
C ILE A 601 0.92 23.48 15.43
N GLN A 602 0.58 23.20 16.70
CA GLN A 602 1.36 23.69 17.83
C GLN A 602 2.77 23.08 17.89
N HIS A 603 2.90 21.77 17.70
CA HIS A 603 4.19 21.07 17.72
C HIS A 603 5.13 21.58 16.62
N LEU A 604 4.62 21.65 15.38
CA LEU A 604 5.34 22.20 14.22
C LEU A 604 5.76 23.66 14.46
N SER A 605 4.88 24.47 15.06
CA SER A 605 5.17 25.87 15.42
C SER A 605 6.22 26.04 16.51
N VAL A 606 6.53 25.00 17.31
CA VAL A 606 7.63 25.01 18.29
C VAL A 606 8.94 24.63 17.61
N LEU A 607 8.96 23.55 16.82
CA LEU A 607 10.13 23.09 16.07
C LEU A 607 10.67 24.19 15.13
N ILE A 608 9.78 24.88 14.40
CA ILE A 608 10.15 26.02 13.54
C ILE A 608 10.81 27.15 14.35
N ARG A 609 10.29 27.48 15.54
CA ARG A 609 10.88 28.51 16.41
C ARG A 609 12.25 28.12 16.95
N GLN A 610 12.46 26.85 17.30
CA GLN A 610 13.75 26.31 17.71
C GLN A 610 14.77 26.34 16.56
N ALA A 611 14.36 26.00 15.34
CA ALA A 611 15.20 26.07 14.15
C ALA A 611 15.68 27.51 13.86
N ILE A 612 14.77 28.51 13.90
CA ILE A 612 15.12 29.93 13.75
C ILE A 612 16.15 30.36 14.83
N GLN A 613 15.95 29.93 16.08
CA GLN A 613 16.85 30.28 17.20
C GLN A 613 18.24 29.63 17.11
N LYS A 614 18.39 28.48 16.45
CA LYS A 614 19.69 27.82 16.20
C LYS A 614 20.45 28.39 14.98
N SER A 615 19.93 29.40 14.27
CA SER A 615 20.57 29.98 13.07
C SER A 615 21.88 30.75 13.38
N PRO A 616 22.98 30.50 12.63
CA PRO A 616 24.31 31.08 12.90
C PRO A 616 24.43 32.59 12.62
N HIS A 617 23.50 33.19 11.88
CA HIS A 617 23.56 34.61 11.51
C HIS A 617 23.03 35.58 12.59
N SER A 618 22.60 35.07 13.75
CA SER A 618 22.05 35.86 14.87
C SER A 618 23.08 36.68 15.68
N SER A 619 24.35 36.67 15.29
CA SER A 619 25.47 37.16 16.13
C SER A 619 25.90 38.62 15.92
N THR A 620 25.22 39.41 15.07
CA THR A 620 25.47 40.86 14.91
C THR A 620 24.30 41.72 15.41
N LYS A 621 24.57 42.55 16.42
CA LYS A 621 23.58 43.49 16.98
C LYS A 621 23.40 44.74 16.10
N THR A 622 22.30 44.81 15.36
CA THR A 622 21.72 46.07 14.84
C THR A 622 20.19 45.97 14.86
N GLU A 623 19.52 47.06 15.26
CA GLU A 623 18.08 47.08 15.52
C GLU A 623 17.26 47.25 14.22
N SER A 624 16.81 46.13 13.65
CA SER A 624 15.68 46.09 12.72
C SER A 624 15.05 44.70 12.72
N GLU A 625 13.76 44.59 13.07
CA GLU A 625 13.01 43.33 13.05
C GLU A 625 12.66 42.91 11.61
N GLY A 626 13.64 42.32 10.91
CA GLY A 626 13.39 41.54 9.70
C GLY A 626 12.93 40.14 10.08
N ASN A 627 11.67 39.79 9.79
CA ASN A 627 11.21 38.40 9.89
C ASN A 627 12.09 37.50 9.01
N LEU A 628 12.60 36.41 9.58
CA LEU A 628 13.26 35.37 8.79
C LEU A 628 12.19 34.58 8.04
N GLU A 629 11.87 35.04 6.83
CA GLU A 629 10.88 34.42 5.94
C GLU A 629 11.38 33.04 5.49
N ILE A 630 10.81 31.98 6.09
CA ILE A 630 11.04 30.59 5.72
C ILE A 630 10.17 30.28 4.51
N LYS A 631 10.79 29.98 3.36
CA LYS A 631 10.07 29.81 2.10
C LYS A 631 9.70 28.36 1.81
N THR A 632 10.36 27.39 2.43
CA THR A 632 10.13 25.96 2.16
C THR A 632 10.42 25.12 3.39
N ILE A 633 9.53 24.16 3.65
CA ILE A 633 9.70 23.11 4.67
C ILE A 633 9.59 21.77 3.95
N ILE A 634 10.62 20.92 4.07
CA ILE A 634 10.68 19.60 3.43
C ILE A 634 10.63 18.51 4.51
N ILE A 635 9.71 17.55 4.37
CA ILE A 635 9.51 16.45 5.32
C ILE A 635 9.93 15.12 4.67
N PHE A 636 11.01 14.49 5.18
CA PHE A 636 11.51 13.22 4.65
C PHE A 636 11.03 12.01 5.45
N LYS A 637 10.59 10.96 4.75
CA LYS A 637 10.02 9.72 5.30
C LYS A 637 10.98 8.89 6.17
N ALA A 638 12.30 9.15 6.11
CA ALA A 638 13.33 8.44 6.86
C ALA A 638 14.19 9.39 7.70
N SER A 639 14.42 9.04 8.97
CA SER A 639 15.14 9.85 9.96
C SER A 639 16.68 9.87 9.80
N ASN A 640 17.26 8.95 9.02
CA ASN A 640 18.70 8.64 9.02
C ASN A 640 19.53 9.40 7.95
N MET A 641 19.12 10.61 7.55
CA MET A 641 19.79 11.41 6.49
C MET A 641 20.61 12.62 7.01
N LEU A 642 20.40 13.07 8.25
CA LEU A 642 21.01 14.31 8.79
C LEU A 642 22.54 14.36 8.67
N GLU A 643 23.24 13.26 8.94
CA GLU A 643 24.71 13.22 8.91
C GLU A 643 25.30 13.20 7.48
N SER A 644 24.56 12.73 6.46
CA SER A 644 25.04 12.74 5.07
C SER A 644 24.99 14.15 4.49
N VAL A 645 23.86 14.84 4.69
CA VAL A 645 23.66 16.24 4.25
C VAL A 645 24.68 17.19 4.88
N ARG A 646 25.04 16.95 6.15
CA ARG A 646 26.06 17.72 6.88
C ARG A 646 27.43 17.72 6.20
N ASN A 647 27.85 16.59 5.63
CA ASN A 647 29.20 16.46 5.05
C ASN A 647 29.25 17.03 3.62
N HIS A 648 28.22 16.78 2.81
CA HIS A 648 28.18 17.24 1.41
C HIS A 648 28.00 18.75 1.23
N LEU A 649 27.53 19.48 2.24
CA LEU A 649 27.38 20.95 2.19
C LEU A 649 28.62 21.74 2.64
N LEU A 650 29.66 21.08 3.15
CA LEU A 650 30.88 21.74 3.63
C LEU A 650 32.06 21.62 2.65
N ASP A 651 32.20 20.48 1.96
CA ASP A 651 33.30 20.22 1.03
C ASP A 651 32.93 20.56 -0.43
N SER A 652 32.91 21.87 -0.75
CA SER A 652 32.82 22.36 -2.15
C SER A 652 34.17 22.73 -2.77
N ASP A 653 35.25 22.79 -1.97
CA ASP A 653 36.61 23.14 -2.40
C ASP A 653 37.67 22.23 -1.75
N ASN A 654 37.93 21.04 -2.32
CA ASN A 654 39.28 20.45 -2.52
C ASN A 654 39.23 19.00 -3.09
N TYR A 655 40.10 18.71 -4.05
CA TYR A 655 40.25 17.37 -4.67
C TYR A 655 41.42 16.57 -4.06
N SER A 656 41.19 15.73 -3.03
CA SER A 656 42.07 14.57 -2.75
C SER A 656 41.57 13.57 -1.68
N GLN A 657 41.50 12.28 -2.06
CA GLN A 657 41.64 11.06 -1.22
C GLN A 657 40.72 10.80 0.00
N ARG A 658 39.81 9.83 -0.20
CA ARG A 658 39.39 8.75 0.74
C ARG A 658 38.88 9.11 2.16
N ALA A 659 37.59 8.85 2.37
CA ALA A 659 37.12 7.93 3.43
C ALA A 659 35.76 7.31 3.01
N SER A 660 35.60 5.99 3.06
CA SER A 660 34.37 5.29 2.67
C SER A 660 33.63 4.73 3.89
N PHE A 661 32.57 5.40 4.34
CA PHE A 661 31.70 4.92 5.42
C PHE A 661 30.44 4.25 4.85
N CYS A 662 30.54 2.95 4.57
CA CYS A 662 29.38 2.15 4.16
C CYS A 662 28.53 1.76 5.38
N LYS A 663 27.20 1.90 5.27
CA LYS A 663 26.25 1.17 6.13
C LYS A 663 26.35 -0.34 5.84
N PRO A 664 26.00 -1.24 6.78
CA PRO A 664 26.04 -2.68 6.56
C PRO A 664 25.15 -3.09 5.38
N HIS A 665 25.70 -3.95 4.53
CA HIS A 665 25.20 -4.29 3.20
C HIS A 665 23.68 -4.51 3.09
N LEU A 666 23.04 -3.77 2.18
CA LEU A 666 21.79 -4.20 1.56
C LEU A 666 22.02 -5.55 0.86
N THR A 667 21.08 -6.48 0.96
CA THR A 667 21.12 -7.77 0.24
C THR A 667 20.67 -7.65 -1.23
N LEU A 668 21.15 -6.60 -1.90
CA LEU A 668 21.11 -6.43 -3.35
C LEU A 668 22.15 -7.36 -4.01
N SER A 669 22.08 -7.50 -5.33
CA SER A 669 23.10 -8.26 -6.07
C SER A 669 24.51 -7.69 -5.81
N SER A 670 25.52 -8.54 -5.66
CA SER A 670 26.93 -8.12 -5.47
C SER A 670 27.57 -7.47 -6.70
N VAL A 671 26.75 -7.05 -7.67
CA VAL A 671 27.08 -6.39 -8.94
C VAL A 671 26.21 -5.13 -9.13
N TYR A 672 25.36 -4.77 -8.15
CA TYR A 672 24.46 -3.61 -8.21
C TYR A 672 24.93 -2.46 -7.29
N PRO A 673 24.82 -1.20 -7.72
CA PRO A 673 24.60 -0.76 -9.10
C PRO A 673 25.87 -0.98 -9.93
N SER A 674 25.75 -1.34 -11.21
CA SER A 674 26.91 -1.40 -12.10
C SER A 674 27.31 0.02 -12.54
N GLU A 675 28.59 0.27 -12.82
CA GLU A 675 29.07 1.59 -13.28
C GLU A 675 28.31 2.08 -14.52
N PHE A 676 28.03 1.18 -15.46
CA PHE A 676 27.21 1.45 -16.65
C PHE A 676 25.77 1.89 -16.29
N LEU A 677 25.14 1.24 -15.31
CA LEU A 677 23.80 1.59 -14.85
C LEU A 677 23.79 2.96 -14.14
N MET A 678 24.81 3.25 -13.33
CA MET A 678 24.95 4.56 -12.69
C MET A 678 25.18 5.67 -13.71
N GLN A 679 26.05 5.44 -14.71
CA GLN A 679 26.29 6.38 -15.79
C GLN A 679 25.00 6.62 -16.57
N LYS A 680 24.33 5.56 -17.04
CA LYS A 680 23.07 5.69 -17.77
C LYS A 680 22.01 6.43 -16.97
N ILE A 681 21.75 6.08 -15.70
CA ILE A 681 20.74 6.79 -14.88
C ILE A 681 21.14 8.26 -14.65
N THR A 682 22.44 8.59 -14.62
CA THR A 682 22.91 9.98 -14.51
C THR A 682 22.75 10.77 -15.82
N GLU A 683 22.86 10.10 -16.97
CA GLU A 683 22.61 10.67 -18.30
C GLU A 683 21.10 10.80 -18.58
N ASP A 684 20.30 9.81 -18.18
CA ASP A 684 18.83 9.80 -18.23
C ASP A 684 18.21 10.89 -17.30
N ASN A 685 18.86 11.23 -16.17
CA ASN A 685 18.36 12.22 -15.21
C ASN A 685 18.59 13.69 -15.63
N GLN A 686 18.35 14.00 -16.91
CA GLN A 686 18.39 15.35 -17.44
C GLN A 686 16.98 15.80 -17.81
N ILE A 687 16.56 16.95 -17.28
CA ILE A 687 15.24 17.53 -17.57
C ILE A 687 15.14 17.86 -19.07
N PRO A 688 14.17 17.28 -19.81
CA PRO A 688 13.91 17.65 -21.19
C PRO A 688 13.50 19.12 -21.31
N VAL A 689 14.04 19.83 -22.30
CA VAL A 689 13.84 21.29 -22.55
C VAL A 689 12.37 21.70 -22.80
N TYR A 690 11.46 20.72 -22.88
CA TYR A 690 10.03 20.92 -23.02
C TYR A 690 9.23 20.82 -21.71
N LEU A 691 9.79 20.22 -20.65
CA LEU A 691 9.13 20.06 -19.35
C LEU A 691 9.42 21.26 -18.43
N SER A 692 8.39 21.72 -17.73
CA SER A 692 8.50 22.76 -16.70
C SER A 692 8.46 22.10 -15.33
N VAL A 693 9.63 21.75 -14.79
CA VAL A 693 9.76 20.99 -13.54
C VAL A 693 9.51 21.90 -12.31
N PRO A 694 8.50 21.61 -11.46
CA PRO A 694 8.26 22.33 -10.22
C PRO A 694 9.46 22.30 -9.27
N LEU A 695 9.60 23.36 -8.45
CA LEU A 695 10.77 23.56 -7.58
C LEU A 695 11.17 22.33 -6.73
N PRO A 696 10.24 21.56 -6.12
CA PRO A 696 10.60 20.37 -5.34
C PRO A 696 11.26 19.26 -6.18
N LEU A 697 10.84 19.06 -7.44
CA LEU A 697 11.38 18.04 -8.34
C LEU A 697 12.72 18.44 -8.96
N GLN A 698 13.09 19.73 -8.94
CA GLN A 698 14.41 20.20 -9.40
C GLN A 698 15.55 19.66 -8.52
N TYR A 699 15.30 19.37 -7.25
CA TYR A 699 16.27 18.69 -6.38
C TYR A 699 16.64 17.31 -6.93
N VAL A 700 15.65 16.50 -7.33
CA VAL A 700 15.86 15.15 -7.88
C VAL A 700 16.67 15.19 -9.18
N ALA A 701 16.40 16.16 -10.06
CA ALA A 701 17.17 16.40 -11.28
C ALA A 701 18.62 16.87 -11.02
N GLY A 702 18.90 17.44 -9.85
CA GLY A 702 20.26 17.81 -9.45
C GLY A 702 21.14 16.62 -9.04
N LEU A 703 20.54 15.48 -8.68
CA LEU A 703 21.25 14.29 -8.20
C LEU A 703 21.98 13.56 -9.33
N LYS A 704 23.18 13.04 -9.03
CA LYS A 704 24.06 12.34 -9.98
C LYS A 704 24.75 11.13 -9.34
N GLY A 705 25.00 10.08 -10.11
CA GLY A 705 25.68 8.86 -9.67
C GLY A 705 24.99 8.21 -8.45
N ASN A 706 25.79 7.82 -7.45
CA ASN A 706 25.29 7.24 -6.20
C ASN A 706 24.18 8.06 -5.53
N ALA A 707 24.17 9.39 -5.64
CA ALA A 707 23.17 10.22 -4.98
C ALA A 707 21.74 9.94 -5.46
N ILE A 708 21.55 9.55 -6.73
CA ILE A 708 20.23 9.13 -7.26
C ILE A 708 19.83 7.79 -6.62
N ILE A 709 20.76 6.83 -6.58
CA ILE A 709 20.55 5.49 -6.03
C ILE A 709 20.26 5.57 -4.53
N GLU A 710 21.02 6.37 -3.78
CA GLU A 710 20.80 6.62 -2.35
C GLU A 710 19.48 7.36 -2.10
N CYS A 711 19.10 8.34 -2.90
CA CYS A 711 17.78 8.98 -2.79
C CYS A 711 16.65 7.98 -3.04
N PHE A 712 16.79 7.09 -4.03
CA PHE A 712 15.82 6.05 -4.30
C PHE A 712 15.65 5.09 -3.11
N HIS A 713 16.74 4.50 -2.62
CA HIS A 713 16.70 3.53 -1.52
C HIS A 713 16.32 4.16 -0.16
N ASN A 714 16.73 5.40 0.13
CA ASN A 714 16.45 6.04 1.42
C ASN A 714 15.11 6.80 1.45
N SER A 715 14.40 7.00 0.33
CA SER A 715 13.21 7.87 0.30
C SER A 715 12.09 7.49 -0.68
N ILE A 716 12.32 6.59 -1.65
CA ILE A 716 11.33 6.28 -2.70
C ILE A 716 10.90 4.80 -2.65
N ALA A 717 11.86 3.88 -2.57
CA ALA A 717 11.61 2.44 -2.58
C ALA A 717 10.67 1.99 -1.44
N GLU A 718 9.75 1.07 -1.72
CA GLU A 718 8.92 0.46 -0.69
C GLU A 718 9.62 -0.70 0.04
N VAL A 719 10.67 -1.30 -0.56
CA VAL A 719 11.31 -2.52 -0.05
C VAL A 719 12.84 -2.43 -0.12
N GLU A 720 13.55 -2.85 0.93
CA GLU A 720 15.02 -2.75 1.05
C GLU A 720 15.83 -3.49 -0.05
N ASN A 721 15.24 -4.51 -0.70
CA ASN A 721 15.86 -5.34 -1.75
C ASN A 721 15.33 -5.00 -3.15
N GLU A 722 15.19 -3.70 -3.44
CA GLU A 722 14.59 -3.19 -4.67
C GLU A 722 15.61 -2.41 -5.52
N GLU A 723 15.99 -2.94 -6.69
CA GLU A 723 16.97 -2.28 -7.57
C GLU A 723 16.30 -1.26 -8.48
N LEU A 724 16.81 -0.02 -8.56
CA LEU A 724 16.44 0.95 -9.60
C LEU A 724 17.09 0.54 -10.93
N ARG A 725 16.34 0.52 -12.02
CA ARG A 725 16.77 -0.04 -13.31
C ARG A 725 16.75 0.97 -14.46
N HIS A 726 15.89 1.97 -14.41
CA HIS A 726 15.84 3.07 -15.38
C HIS A 726 15.08 4.27 -14.80
N LEU A 727 15.31 5.44 -15.38
CA LEU A 727 14.69 6.72 -15.04
C LEU A 727 14.28 7.37 -16.37
N VAL A 728 13.08 7.96 -16.44
CA VAL A 728 12.67 8.79 -17.57
C VAL A 728 11.83 9.97 -17.09
N TRP A 729 12.15 11.17 -17.56
CA TRP A 729 11.33 12.36 -17.37
C TRP A 729 10.23 12.40 -18.43
N SER A 730 8.97 12.50 -18.02
CA SER A 730 7.82 12.47 -18.92
C SER A 730 6.71 13.39 -18.43
N SER A 731 5.94 13.93 -19.37
CA SER A 731 4.57 14.36 -19.06
C SER A 731 3.71 13.13 -18.78
N VAL A 732 2.82 13.20 -17.80
CA VAL A 732 1.86 12.15 -17.46
C VAL A 732 0.43 12.68 -17.41
N LEU A 733 -0.51 11.84 -17.84
CA LEU A 733 -1.95 12.07 -17.80
C LEU A 733 -2.61 10.94 -17.00
N PHE A 734 -3.40 11.29 -16.01
CA PHE A 734 -4.14 10.33 -15.18
C PHE A 734 -5.56 10.14 -15.70
N TYR A 735 -6.05 8.90 -15.74
CA TYR A 735 -7.38 8.59 -16.27
C TYR A 735 -8.54 9.32 -15.54
N LYS A 736 -8.33 9.73 -14.28
CA LYS A 736 -9.30 10.52 -13.51
C LYS A 736 -9.27 12.02 -13.79
N THR A 737 -8.19 12.57 -14.33
CA THR A 737 -7.99 14.00 -14.59
C THR A 737 -7.42 14.22 -16.00
N PRO A 738 -8.19 13.84 -17.06
CA PRO A 738 -7.68 13.76 -18.43
C PRO A 738 -7.27 15.12 -19.02
N ASP A 739 -7.81 16.23 -18.51
CA ASP A 739 -7.55 17.58 -19.02
C ASP A 739 -6.32 18.27 -18.38
N VAL A 740 -5.53 17.56 -17.56
CA VAL A 740 -4.35 18.12 -16.84
C VAL A 740 -3.10 17.29 -17.10
N GLU A 741 -2.18 17.83 -17.90
CA GLU A 741 -0.86 17.25 -18.17
C GLU A 741 0.15 17.64 -17.07
N VAL A 742 0.78 16.65 -16.45
CA VAL A 742 1.62 16.83 -15.25
C VAL A 742 3.07 16.42 -15.55
N THR A 743 4.06 17.19 -15.11
CA THR A 743 5.47 16.80 -15.24
C THR A 743 5.84 15.80 -14.15
N ALA A 744 6.41 14.64 -14.52
CA ALA A 744 6.82 13.59 -13.59
C ALA A 744 8.24 13.06 -13.87
N CYS A 745 8.94 12.67 -12.80
CA CYS A 745 10.08 11.75 -12.89
C CYS A 745 9.56 10.33 -12.71
N VAL A 746 9.70 9.49 -13.74
CA VAL A 746 9.25 8.10 -13.74
C VAL A 746 10.44 7.18 -13.47
N LEU A 747 10.36 6.38 -12.41
CA LEU A 747 11.44 5.50 -11.94
C LEU A 747 10.99 4.04 -12.03
N LEU A 748 11.69 3.23 -12.83
CA LEU A 748 11.44 1.80 -12.99
C LEU A 748 12.40 1.01 -12.09
N SER A 749 11.86 0.26 -11.13
CA SER A 749 12.61 -0.65 -10.26
C SER A 749 12.38 -2.13 -10.60
N THR A 750 12.99 -3.05 -9.87
CA THR A 750 12.69 -4.50 -9.95
C THR A 750 11.39 -4.93 -9.27
N LYS A 751 10.58 -3.99 -8.76
CA LYS A 751 9.28 -4.27 -8.09
C LYS A 751 8.14 -3.37 -8.55
N ALA A 752 8.40 -2.12 -8.92
CA ALA A 752 7.39 -1.11 -9.18
C ALA A 752 7.85 -0.05 -10.19
N ILE A 753 6.89 0.75 -10.63
CA ILE A 753 7.07 2.01 -11.37
C ILE A 753 6.58 3.13 -10.44
N TYR A 754 7.48 4.05 -10.11
CA TYR A 754 7.20 5.21 -9.27
C TYR A 754 7.07 6.46 -10.13
N PHE A 755 6.14 7.34 -9.78
CA PHE A 755 5.95 8.64 -10.41
C PHE A 755 6.09 9.71 -9.33
N LEU A 756 7.16 10.51 -9.41
CA LEU A 756 7.36 11.66 -8.51
C LEU A 756 6.65 12.89 -9.09
N LEU A 757 5.84 13.55 -8.27
CA LEU A 757 4.89 14.60 -8.66
C LEU A 757 4.96 15.80 -7.70
N ASP A 758 4.33 16.92 -8.06
CA ASP A 758 4.06 18.05 -7.16
C ASP A 758 2.66 17.93 -6.54
N ASP A 759 2.55 18.22 -5.24
CA ASP A 759 1.33 18.01 -4.43
C ASP A 759 0.14 18.88 -4.87
N SER A 760 0.40 20.01 -5.53
CA SER A 760 -0.61 20.94 -6.05
C SER A 760 -1.65 20.24 -6.94
N VAL A 761 -1.23 19.17 -7.63
CA VAL A 761 -2.03 18.39 -8.57
C VAL A 761 -3.07 17.51 -7.86
N ILE A 762 -2.71 16.89 -6.74
CA ILE A 762 -3.58 15.87 -6.10
C ILE A 762 -4.77 16.54 -5.43
N HIS A 763 -4.56 17.67 -4.74
CA HIS A 763 -5.64 18.42 -4.11
C HIS A 763 -6.65 19.02 -5.09
N ALA A 764 -6.29 19.20 -6.36
CA ALA A 764 -7.26 19.55 -7.41
C ALA A 764 -8.24 18.38 -7.71
N SER A 765 -7.78 17.13 -7.59
CA SER A 765 -8.60 15.94 -7.87
C SER A 765 -9.63 15.61 -6.78
N GLU A 766 -9.40 16.04 -5.54
CA GLU A 766 -10.29 15.75 -4.40
C GLU A 766 -11.49 16.70 -4.31
N GLN A 767 -11.45 17.87 -4.96
CA GLN A 767 -12.46 18.93 -4.80
C GLN A 767 -13.88 18.59 -5.33
N GLN A 768 -14.10 17.43 -5.97
CA GLN A 768 -15.43 16.95 -6.33
C GLN A 768 -16.08 15.99 -5.31
N LEU A 769 -15.42 15.66 -4.19
CA LEU A 769 -16.05 14.94 -3.06
C LEU A 769 -16.28 15.87 -1.85
N GLY A 770 -17.12 16.88 -2.06
CA GLY A 770 -17.29 17.98 -1.10
C GLY A 770 -17.91 17.59 0.25
N PHE A 771 -17.13 17.66 1.34
CA PHE A 771 -17.67 17.74 2.70
C PHE A 771 -16.89 18.64 3.69
N TRP A 772 -15.80 19.30 3.28
CA TRP A 772 -14.94 20.09 4.20
C TRP A 772 -14.90 21.61 3.96
N ASN A 773 -15.51 22.13 2.90
CA ASN A 773 -15.51 23.57 2.62
C ASN A 773 -16.61 24.34 3.38
N GLN A 774 -16.38 24.61 4.68
CA GLN A 774 -17.10 25.65 5.40
C GLN A 774 -16.20 26.47 6.34
N LYS A 775 -15.64 27.56 5.77
CA LYS A 775 -14.96 28.68 6.44
C LYS A 775 -13.69 28.37 7.27
N ASN A 776 -12.54 28.64 6.66
CA ASN A 776 -11.45 29.40 7.26
C ASN A 776 -10.73 30.13 6.10
N SER A 777 -10.66 31.46 6.13
CA SER A 777 -10.29 32.30 4.97
C SER A 777 -9.01 33.10 5.22
N ASP A 778 -8.02 32.48 5.87
CA ASP A 778 -6.80 33.13 6.36
C ASP A 778 -5.51 32.32 6.04
N TYR A 779 -5.57 31.39 5.07
CA TYR A 779 -4.49 30.42 4.76
C TYR A 779 -3.74 30.68 3.43
N GLU A 780 -3.81 31.89 2.86
CA GLU A 780 -3.19 32.22 1.56
C GLU A 780 -1.68 32.59 1.62
N ASN A 781 -0.99 32.42 2.76
CA ASN A 781 0.41 32.86 2.91
C ASN A 781 1.31 31.89 3.72
N SER A 782 1.24 30.59 3.41
CA SER A 782 2.20 29.59 3.92
C SER A 782 2.62 28.61 2.82
N SER A 783 3.84 28.76 2.30
CA SER A 783 4.39 27.93 1.22
C SER A 783 4.85 26.56 1.73
N PHE A 784 3.95 25.59 1.64
CA PHE A 784 4.12 24.22 2.14
C PHE A 784 3.91 23.23 1.00
N HIS A 785 4.99 22.56 0.57
CA HIS A 785 4.97 21.65 -0.58
C HIS A 785 5.68 20.34 -0.21
N LEU A 786 4.90 19.27 -0.08
CA LEU A 786 5.42 17.91 -0.20
C LEU A 786 5.58 17.55 -1.69
N SER A 787 6.07 16.35 -1.97
CA SER A 787 6.14 15.80 -3.34
C SER A 787 5.67 14.37 -3.33
N CYS A 788 4.40 14.18 -3.71
CA CYS A 788 3.76 12.88 -3.67
C CYS A 788 4.40 11.91 -4.67
N CYS A 789 4.42 10.65 -4.27
CA CYS A 789 4.91 9.55 -5.08
C CYS A 789 3.77 8.56 -5.33
N LEU A 790 3.28 8.49 -6.57
CA LEU A 790 2.37 7.42 -6.99
C LEU A 790 3.20 6.16 -7.30
N VAL A 791 2.74 5.00 -6.83
CA VAL A 791 3.43 3.71 -6.99
C VAL A 791 2.52 2.73 -7.71
N LEU A 792 3.02 2.12 -8.79
CA LEU A 792 2.38 0.97 -9.45
C LEU A 792 3.30 -0.25 -9.37
N LYS A 793 2.84 -1.32 -8.74
CA LYS A 793 3.65 -2.54 -8.58
C LYS A 793 3.60 -3.35 -9.87
N LEU A 794 4.73 -3.94 -10.26
CA LEU A 794 4.86 -4.70 -11.52
C LEU A 794 4.03 -5.99 -11.55
N ASN A 795 3.57 -6.47 -10.40
CA ASN A 795 2.58 -7.54 -10.29
C ASN A 795 1.16 -7.09 -10.67
N ASP A 796 0.86 -5.78 -10.53
CA ASP A 796 -0.47 -5.19 -10.71
C ASP A 796 -0.61 -4.54 -12.11
N LEU A 797 0.47 -4.57 -12.90
CA LEU A 797 0.53 -4.19 -14.31
C LEU A 797 -0.16 -5.26 -15.17
N GLN A 798 -1.21 -4.86 -15.91
CA GLN A 798 -1.93 -5.77 -16.81
C GLN A 798 -1.47 -5.62 -18.26
N SER A 799 -1.42 -4.38 -18.75
CA SER A 799 -1.01 -4.08 -20.12
C SER A 799 -0.24 -2.78 -20.26
N VAL A 800 0.54 -2.69 -21.34
CA VAL A 800 1.21 -1.49 -21.82
C VAL A 800 0.75 -1.28 -23.26
N ASN A 801 0.07 -0.17 -23.51
CA ASN A 801 -0.42 0.21 -24.84
C ASN A 801 0.58 1.21 -25.40
N VAL A 802 1.24 0.88 -26.50
CA VAL A 802 2.23 1.74 -27.14
C VAL A 802 1.52 2.66 -28.14
N GLY A 803 1.86 3.95 -28.13
CA GLY A 803 1.30 4.92 -29.05
C GLY A 803 1.85 4.80 -30.47
N LEU A 804 1.19 5.47 -31.42
CA LEU A 804 1.69 5.59 -32.79
C LEU A 804 3.12 6.16 -32.81
N PHE A 805 3.99 5.52 -33.60
CA PHE A 805 5.41 5.86 -33.78
C PHE A 805 6.18 6.06 -32.46
N ASP A 806 5.89 5.22 -31.45
CA ASP A 806 6.49 5.22 -30.12
C ASP A 806 6.45 6.60 -29.41
N GLN A 807 5.53 7.50 -29.78
CA GLN A 807 5.51 8.87 -29.22
C GLN A 807 5.00 8.95 -27.77
N TYR A 808 4.35 7.90 -27.29
CA TYR A 808 3.87 7.76 -25.91
C TYR A 808 3.67 6.28 -25.55
N PHE A 809 3.44 5.99 -24.27
CA PHE A 809 2.93 4.70 -23.83
C PHE A 809 1.92 4.88 -22.69
N ARG A 810 0.87 4.05 -22.65
CA ARG A 810 -0.11 4.02 -21.55
C ARG A 810 0.00 2.72 -20.78
N ILE A 811 0.36 2.86 -19.51
CA ILE A 811 0.35 1.78 -18.54
C ILE A 811 -1.09 1.56 -18.05
N THR A 812 -1.51 0.30 -17.95
CA THR A 812 -2.82 -0.10 -17.45
C THR A 812 -2.68 -1.19 -16.39
N GLY A 813 -3.05 -0.85 -15.16
CA GLY A 813 -3.28 -1.79 -14.07
C GLY A 813 -4.77 -1.99 -13.77
N HIS A 814 -5.06 -2.76 -12.72
CA HIS A 814 -6.38 -3.33 -12.41
C HIS A 814 -7.52 -2.33 -12.08
N SER A 815 -7.28 -1.01 -12.04
CA SER A 815 -8.32 -0.02 -11.75
C SER A 815 -7.99 1.37 -12.34
N ALA A 816 -8.99 2.26 -12.38
CA ALA A 816 -8.86 3.62 -12.91
C ALA A 816 -7.83 4.53 -12.20
N ASN A 817 -7.35 4.15 -11.00
CA ASN A 817 -6.23 4.82 -10.33
C ASN A 817 -4.87 4.42 -10.94
N HIS A 818 -4.82 3.25 -11.57
CA HIS A 818 -3.63 2.59 -12.10
C HIS A 818 -3.54 2.68 -13.63
N ILE A 819 -4.22 3.66 -14.24
CA ILE A 819 -4.06 4.02 -15.65
C ILE A 819 -3.35 5.37 -15.74
N VAL A 820 -2.14 5.34 -16.31
CA VAL A 820 -1.28 6.51 -16.50
C VAL A 820 -0.75 6.49 -17.93
N THR A 821 -1.03 7.54 -18.70
CA THR A 821 -0.45 7.75 -20.02
C THR A 821 0.80 8.62 -19.89
N CYS A 822 1.95 8.11 -20.34
CA CYS A 822 3.23 8.80 -20.33
C CYS A 822 3.52 9.37 -21.72
N LEU A 823 3.38 10.69 -21.88
CA LEU A 823 3.68 11.43 -23.10
C LEU A 823 5.16 11.83 -23.12
N THR A 824 6.02 10.85 -23.44
CA THR A 824 7.47 11.02 -23.64
C THR A 824 7.82 11.94 -24.81
N ARG A 825 6.99 11.92 -25.87
CA ARG A 825 7.16 12.68 -27.13
C ARG A 825 8.49 12.42 -27.84
N ASP A 826 9.07 11.26 -27.58
CA ASP A 826 10.33 10.81 -28.15
C ASP A 826 10.33 9.27 -28.24
N SER A 827 10.52 8.76 -29.46
CA SER A 827 10.48 7.33 -29.75
C SER A 827 11.62 6.57 -29.07
N TYR A 828 12.81 7.19 -28.95
CA TYR A 828 13.95 6.55 -28.31
C TYR A 828 13.71 6.34 -26.81
N SER A 829 13.20 7.37 -26.12
CA SER A 829 12.85 7.33 -24.70
C SER A 829 11.76 6.30 -24.40
N THR A 830 10.69 6.25 -25.21
CA THR A 830 9.65 5.21 -25.12
C THR A 830 10.23 3.82 -25.33
N HIS A 831 11.03 3.61 -26.37
CA HIS A 831 11.61 2.31 -26.69
C HIS A 831 12.57 1.84 -25.57
N SER A 832 13.43 2.73 -25.07
CA SER A 832 14.30 2.43 -23.91
C SER A 832 13.48 2.02 -22.69
N PHE A 833 12.41 2.75 -22.37
CA PHE A 833 11.55 2.42 -21.23
C PHE A 833 10.87 1.06 -21.37
N ILE A 834 10.29 0.77 -22.54
CA ILE A 834 9.63 -0.52 -22.82
C ILE A 834 10.62 -1.67 -22.77
N GLN A 835 11.83 -1.52 -23.34
CA GLN A 835 12.88 -2.55 -23.28
C GLN A 835 13.32 -2.84 -21.83
N GLN A 836 13.55 -1.81 -21.01
CA GLN A 836 13.90 -2.02 -19.61
C GLN A 836 12.74 -2.65 -18.81
N LEU A 837 11.48 -2.28 -19.12
CA LEU A 837 10.31 -2.88 -18.48
C LEU A 837 10.17 -4.37 -18.83
N MET A 838 10.33 -4.76 -20.10
CA MET A 838 10.34 -6.18 -20.52
C MET A 838 11.50 -6.96 -19.86
N ALA A 839 12.70 -6.37 -19.78
CA ALA A 839 13.84 -6.97 -19.11
C ALA A 839 13.59 -7.20 -17.61
N VAL A 840 12.99 -6.24 -16.90
CA VAL A 840 12.62 -6.41 -15.49
C VAL A 840 11.52 -7.46 -15.32
N LEU A 841 10.48 -7.43 -16.14
CA LEU A 841 9.39 -8.42 -16.10
C LEU A 841 9.92 -9.85 -16.35
N SER A 842 10.98 -10.00 -17.13
CA SER A 842 11.67 -11.29 -17.34
C SER A 842 12.37 -11.78 -16.08
N LEU A 843 12.95 -10.91 -15.24
CA LEU A 843 13.56 -11.28 -13.96
C LEU A 843 12.53 -11.80 -12.94
N LEU A 844 11.25 -11.40 -13.06
CA LEU A 844 10.16 -11.86 -12.19
C LEU A 844 9.60 -13.23 -12.61
N ALA A 845 9.71 -13.59 -13.90
CA ALA A 845 9.21 -14.85 -14.45
C ALA A 845 10.20 -16.01 -14.22
N ARG A 846 10.03 -16.77 -13.13
CA ARG A 846 10.92 -17.90 -12.74
C ARG A 846 10.86 -19.13 -13.66
N THR A 847 11.40 -19.03 -14.87
CA THR A 847 11.89 -20.14 -15.72
C THR A 847 13.02 -19.64 -16.62
N PRO A 848 14.18 -20.33 -16.72
CA PRO A 848 15.32 -19.81 -17.47
C PRO A 848 15.13 -19.91 -18.99
N SER A 849 15.59 -18.88 -19.70
CA SER A 849 15.92 -18.89 -21.13
C SER A 849 17.37 -18.38 -21.27
N PRO A 850 18.18 -18.89 -22.21
CA PRO A 850 19.61 -18.54 -22.30
C PRO A 850 19.89 -17.11 -22.83
N GLU A 851 21.17 -16.75 -22.70
CA GLU A 851 21.78 -15.41 -22.81
C GLU A 851 21.73 -14.71 -24.20
N PRO A 852 22.04 -13.39 -24.27
CA PRO A 852 21.63 -12.50 -25.36
C PRO A 852 22.71 -12.22 -26.42
N VAL A 853 22.30 -11.60 -27.54
CA VAL A 853 23.17 -10.89 -28.50
C VAL A 853 22.42 -9.69 -29.10
N ASP A 854 23.09 -8.55 -29.29
CA ASP A 854 22.53 -7.36 -29.96
C ASP A 854 22.21 -7.60 -31.46
N LYS A 855 21.00 -7.22 -31.91
CA LYS A 855 20.73 -6.75 -33.29
C LYS A 855 19.33 -6.14 -33.51
N ASP A 856 19.16 -5.62 -34.72
CA ASP A 856 18.13 -4.66 -35.15
C ASP A 856 16.70 -5.22 -35.17
N PHE A 857 15.75 -4.39 -34.71
CA PHE A 857 14.41 -4.79 -34.27
C PHE A 857 13.47 -5.18 -35.42
N TYR A 858 13.60 -4.55 -36.58
CA TYR A 858 12.65 -4.73 -37.69
C TYR A 858 12.93 -5.95 -38.58
N SER A 859 14.07 -6.63 -38.42
CA SER A 859 14.53 -7.64 -39.38
C SER A 859 13.93 -9.05 -39.24
N GLU A 860 13.39 -9.44 -38.08
CA GLU A 860 13.18 -10.88 -37.77
C GLU A 860 11.79 -11.30 -37.24
N PHE A 861 10.75 -10.45 -37.34
CA PHE A 861 9.36 -10.86 -37.05
C PHE A 861 8.82 -12.02 -37.91
N GLY A 862 9.58 -12.49 -38.90
CA GLY A 862 9.29 -13.68 -39.70
C GLY A 862 9.62 -15.04 -39.08
N ASN A 863 10.46 -15.15 -38.02
CA ASN A 863 10.97 -16.46 -37.55
C ASN A 863 11.10 -16.64 -36.01
N LYS A 864 9.97 -16.95 -35.37
CA LYS A 864 9.82 -17.91 -34.23
C LYS A 864 11.02 -18.17 -33.28
N SER A 865 11.30 -17.28 -32.32
CA SER A 865 11.90 -17.72 -31.02
C SER A 865 11.75 -16.81 -29.79
N THR A 866 10.85 -15.82 -29.76
CA THR A 866 10.51 -15.07 -28.51
C THR A 866 9.03 -14.71 -28.45
N GLY A 867 8.26 -15.47 -27.68
CA GLY A 867 6.80 -15.36 -27.64
C GLY A 867 6.13 -15.72 -28.97
N LYS A 868 4.86 -15.38 -29.11
CA LYS A 868 4.19 -15.23 -30.39
C LYS A 868 3.60 -13.83 -30.46
N MET A 869 3.80 -13.13 -31.56
CA MET A 869 2.96 -11.99 -31.91
C MET A 869 1.72 -12.54 -32.63
N GLU A 870 0.56 -12.37 -32.02
CA GLU A 870 -0.74 -12.67 -32.64
C GLU A 870 -1.54 -11.35 -32.60
N ASN A 871 -1.94 -10.83 -33.76
CA ASN A 871 -2.75 -9.61 -33.93
C ASN A 871 -2.19 -8.31 -33.30
N TYR A 872 -0.89 -8.00 -33.48
CA TYR A 872 -0.20 -6.83 -32.88
C TYR A 872 -0.13 -6.82 -31.34
N GLU A 873 -0.50 -7.94 -30.70
CA GLU A 873 -0.39 -8.15 -29.27
C GLU A 873 0.79 -9.09 -28.95
N LEU A 874 1.63 -8.68 -28.00
CA LEU A 874 2.73 -9.45 -27.46
C LEU A 874 2.46 -9.76 -25.97
N ILE A 875 2.05 -10.99 -25.69
CA ILE A 875 1.89 -11.48 -24.32
C ILE A 875 3.26 -11.89 -23.79
N HIS A 876 3.78 -11.12 -22.83
CA HIS A 876 5.08 -11.37 -22.19
C HIS A 876 5.02 -12.59 -21.25
N SER A 877 6.18 -13.17 -20.91
CA SER A 877 6.29 -14.35 -20.02
C SER A 877 5.70 -14.13 -18.61
N SER A 878 5.71 -12.88 -18.14
CA SER A 878 5.06 -12.41 -16.91
C SER A 878 3.52 -12.30 -17.01
N LYS A 879 2.92 -12.60 -18.17
CA LYS A 879 1.51 -12.38 -18.56
C LYS A 879 1.12 -10.92 -18.81
N VAL A 880 2.04 -9.96 -18.68
CA VAL A 880 1.79 -8.57 -19.08
C VAL A 880 1.59 -8.51 -20.61
N LYS A 881 0.54 -7.82 -21.05
CA LYS A 881 0.18 -7.67 -22.46
C LYS A 881 0.74 -6.37 -23.03
N PHE A 882 1.69 -6.45 -23.96
CA PHE A 882 2.13 -5.29 -24.73
C PHE A 882 1.28 -5.20 -26.00
N VAL A 883 0.62 -4.06 -26.21
CA VAL A 883 -0.27 -3.81 -27.36
C VAL A 883 0.36 -2.73 -28.20
N TYR A 884 0.60 -3.01 -29.47
CA TYR A 884 1.14 -2.06 -30.44
C TYR A 884 0.01 -1.60 -31.39
N PRO A 885 0.13 -0.41 -32.01
CA PRO A 885 -0.82 0.04 -33.03
C PRO A 885 -0.86 -0.95 -34.19
N ASN A 886 -2.07 -1.26 -34.67
CA ASN A 886 -2.28 -2.14 -35.81
C ASN A 886 -2.44 -1.34 -37.13
N GLU A 887 -2.48 -2.04 -38.26
CA GLU A 887 -2.75 -1.43 -39.57
C GLU A 887 -4.13 -0.76 -39.64
N GLU A 888 -5.09 -1.14 -38.78
CA GLU A 888 -6.42 -0.52 -38.72
C GLU A 888 -6.35 0.87 -38.07
N GLU A 889 -5.61 1.08 -36.96
CA GLU A 889 -5.45 2.42 -36.35
C GLU A 889 -4.75 3.42 -37.28
N ILE A 890 -3.82 2.94 -38.12
CA ILE A 890 -3.16 3.74 -39.16
C ILE A 890 -4.13 3.98 -40.33
N GLY A 891 -4.91 2.97 -40.71
CA GLY A 891 -5.94 3.05 -41.76
C GLY A 891 -7.07 4.03 -41.41
N ASP A 892 -7.57 4.00 -40.17
CA ASP A 892 -8.59 4.92 -39.65
C ASP A 892 -8.09 6.36 -39.61
N LEU A 893 -6.83 6.57 -39.20
CA LEU A 893 -6.21 7.89 -39.21
C LEU A 893 -6.01 8.42 -40.64
N ALA A 894 -5.54 7.57 -41.57
CA ALA A 894 -5.41 7.90 -42.99
C ALA A 894 -6.78 8.15 -43.66
N PHE A 895 -7.82 7.40 -43.27
CA PHE A 895 -9.20 7.60 -43.72
C PHE A 895 -9.75 8.94 -43.22
N LEU A 896 -9.60 9.25 -41.92
CA LEU A 896 -10.04 10.51 -41.34
C LEU A 896 -9.33 11.70 -42.00
N VAL A 897 -8.02 11.60 -42.23
CA VAL A 897 -7.25 12.60 -42.99
C VAL A 897 -7.79 12.75 -44.41
N GLY A 898 -8.13 11.64 -45.10
CA GLY A 898 -8.71 11.65 -46.44
C GLY A 898 -10.12 12.23 -46.51
N GLU A 899 -10.99 11.92 -45.55
CA GLU A 899 -12.36 12.45 -45.45
C GLU A 899 -12.35 13.98 -45.29
N LYS A 900 -11.36 14.55 -44.60
CA LYS A 900 -11.21 16.01 -44.45
C LYS A 900 -10.57 16.70 -45.67
N MET A 901 -10.26 15.96 -46.75
CA MET A 901 -9.70 16.48 -48.01
C MET A 901 -10.72 16.60 -49.16
N ASP A 902 -12.02 16.42 -48.90
CA ASP A 902 -12.99 15.94 -49.89
C ASP A 902 -13.20 16.83 -51.14
N SER A 903 -12.43 16.56 -52.20
CA SER A 903 -12.72 17.00 -53.57
C SER A 903 -12.11 16.09 -54.66
N LEU A 904 -12.79 14.99 -54.98
CA LEU A 904 -12.78 14.30 -56.29
C LEU A 904 -11.40 14.00 -56.95
N ALA A 905 -10.49 13.28 -56.28
CA ALA A 905 -9.31 12.70 -56.94
C ALA A 905 -8.85 11.35 -56.36
N SER A 906 -9.11 10.26 -57.10
CA SER A 906 -8.48 8.91 -57.04
C SER A 906 -8.28 8.20 -55.68
N LEU A 907 -8.71 6.93 -55.59
CA LEU A 907 -8.21 6.01 -54.56
C LEU A 907 -6.71 5.72 -54.79
N GLN A 908 -5.86 6.41 -54.03
CA GLN A 908 -4.49 6.01 -53.72
C GLN A 908 -4.34 5.97 -52.18
N SER A 909 -3.39 5.19 -51.66
CA SER A 909 -3.15 5.16 -50.22
C SER A 909 -2.63 6.53 -49.76
N LEU A 910 -3.22 7.05 -48.67
CA LEU A 910 -2.88 8.36 -48.14
C LEU A 910 -1.75 8.18 -47.12
N ASP A 911 -0.55 7.91 -47.65
CA ASP A 911 0.61 7.48 -46.87
C ASP A 911 1.03 8.55 -45.84
N ILE A 912 0.96 8.19 -44.55
CA ILE A 912 1.46 8.99 -43.44
C ILE A 912 2.99 8.86 -43.41
N LEU A 913 3.70 9.96 -43.68
CA LEU A 913 5.16 10.00 -43.75
C LEU A 913 5.79 10.33 -42.40
N LEU A 914 5.09 11.09 -41.55
CA LEU A 914 5.49 11.39 -40.19
C LEU A 914 4.26 11.67 -39.31
N TYR A 915 4.34 11.22 -38.06
CA TYR A 915 3.44 11.56 -36.96
C TYR A 915 4.34 11.87 -35.75
N VAL A 916 4.16 13.04 -35.12
CA VAL A 916 4.96 13.48 -33.96
C VAL A 916 4.08 14.24 -32.97
N LEU A 917 4.29 13.99 -31.68
CA LEU A 917 3.67 14.78 -30.62
C LEU A 917 4.50 16.04 -30.34
N ALA A 918 3.90 17.19 -30.59
CA ALA A 918 4.53 18.51 -30.59
C ALA A 918 3.73 19.50 -29.74
N PHE A 919 4.18 20.75 -29.71
CA PHE A 919 3.45 21.85 -29.08
C PHE A 919 3.32 23.04 -30.04
N GLN A 920 2.11 23.61 -30.14
CA GLN A 920 1.87 24.88 -30.79
C GLN A 920 2.17 26.04 -29.82
N VAL A 921 2.87 27.07 -30.31
CA VAL A 921 3.32 28.23 -29.53
C VAL A 921 2.71 29.51 -30.12
N ASN A 922 2.17 30.38 -29.28
CA ASN A 922 1.51 31.62 -29.70
C ASN A 922 2.51 32.79 -29.76
N HIS A 923 2.60 33.48 -30.89
CA HIS A 923 3.53 34.61 -31.08
C HIS A 923 3.14 35.92 -30.33
N ASN A 924 1.91 36.04 -29.84
CA ASN A 924 1.38 37.31 -29.32
C ASN A 924 1.67 37.59 -27.83
N GLU A 925 2.23 36.64 -27.07
CA GLU A 925 2.46 36.78 -25.62
C GLU A 925 3.85 37.37 -25.32
N VAL A 926 4.05 38.62 -25.73
CA VAL A 926 5.12 39.48 -25.21
C VAL A 926 4.54 40.30 -24.05
N ILE A 927 5.27 40.41 -22.93
CA ILE A 927 4.88 41.04 -21.65
C ILE A 927 4.07 40.12 -20.69
N ALA A 928 4.68 39.02 -20.24
CA ALA A 928 4.51 38.46 -18.89
C ALA A 928 5.64 37.46 -18.57
N GLU A 929 6.24 37.51 -17.38
CA GLU A 929 7.27 36.53 -16.94
C GLU A 929 6.64 35.28 -16.29
N VAL A 930 5.47 34.84 -16.77
CA VAL A 930 4.70 33.72 -16.21
C VAL A 930 4.31 32.74 -17.31
N SER A 931 4.98 31.59 -17.33
CA SER A 931 4.64 30.37 -18.09
C SER A 931 4.01 30.57 -19.48
N SER A 932 4.83 30.65 -20.52
CA SER A 932 4.41 30.53 -21.92
C SER A 932 3.50 29.31 -22.15
N LEU A 933 2.23 29.49 -22.54
CA LEU A 933 1.32 28.36 -22.77
C LEU A 933 1.69 27.59 -24.06
N ARG A 934 2.41 26.48 -23.89
CA ARG A 934 2.66 25.49 -24.95
C ARG A 934 1.43 24.60 -25.10
N HIS A 935 0.74 24.66 -26.24
CA HIS A 935 -0.50 23.90 -26.46
C HIS A 935 -0.18 22.56 -27.12
N PRO A 936 -0.45 21.39 -26.49
CA PRO A 936 -0.09 20.09 -27.07
C PRO A 936 -0.88 19.81 -28.36
N LYS A 937 -0.18 19.28 -29.39
CA LYS A 937 -0.74 18.94 -30.71
C LYS A 937 -0.08 17.69 -31.27
N THR A 938 -0.85 16.90 -32.03
CA THR A 938 -0.31 15.86 -32.92
C THR A 938 -0.07 16.50 -34.29
N LEU A 939 1.17 16.48 -34.78
CA LEU A 939 1.54 16.94 -36.12
C LEU A 939 1.66 15.75 -37.06
N ILE A 940 0.97 15.80 -38.20
CA ILE A 940 1.00 14.75 -39.24
C ILE A 940 1.46 15.34 -40.57
N LEU A 941 2.41 14.66 -41.22
CA LEU A 941 2.89 14.93 -42.58
C LEU A 941 2.48 13.78 -43.51
N THR A 942 1.91 14.12 -44.65
CA THR A 942 1.62 13.18 -45.75
C THR A 942 2.44 13.54 -46.99
N SER A 943 2.23 12.83 -48.10
CA SER A 943 2.83 13.13 -49.41
C SER A 943 2.50 14.52 -49.97
N SER A 944 1.49 15.21 -49.43
CA SER A 944 0.92 16.43 -50.02
C SER A 944 0.46 17.48 -49.02
N ASN A 945 0.27 17.13 -47.74
CA ASN A 945 -0.36 18.00 -46.74
C ASN A 945 0.31 17.87 -45.35
N LEU A 946 0.11 18.92 -44.54
CA LEU A 946 0.44 19.02 -43.12
C LEU A 946 -0.86 19.21 -42.32
N PHE A 947 -0.98 18.54 -41.18
CA PHE A 947 -2.18 18.61 -40.33
C PHE A 947 -1.82 18.74 -38.85
N LEU A 948 -2.62 19.51 -38.11
CA LEU A 948 -2.56 19.62 -36.65
C LEU A 948 -3.83 19.02 -36.04
N PHE A 949 -3.69 18.05 -35.14
CA PHE A 949 -4.78 17.41 -34.41
C PHE A 949 -4.69 17.68 -32.90
N ASN A 950 -5.84 17.73 -32.23
CA ASN A 950 -5.98 17.34 -30.82
C ASN A 950 -6.20 15.81 -30.77
N GLU A 951 -5.72 15.15 -29.73
CA GLU A 951 -5.82 13.69 -29.59
C GLU A 951 -6.12 13.28 -28.14
N ASP A 952 -6.97 12.26 -27.95
CA ASP A 952 -7.36 11.75 -26.63
C ASP A 952 -6.60 10.46 -26.27
N TYR A 953 -5.40 10.65 -25.71
CA TYR A 953 -4.50 9.59 -25.22
C TYR A 953 -4.97 8.92 -23.91
N ILE A 954 -6.11 9.33 -23.34
CA ILE A 954 -6.65 8.75 -22.10
C ILE A 954 -7.76 7.75 -22.44
N SER A 955 -8.75 8.21 -23.20
CA SER A 955 -9.95 7.43 -23.53
C SER A 955 -9.70 6.33 -24.57
N TYR A 956 -8.62 6.41 -25.34
CA TYR A 956 -8.29 5.47 -26.40
C TYR A 956 -6.92 4.76 -26.19
N PRO A 957 -6.81 3.45 -26.47
CA PRO A 957 -7.92 2.51 -26.68
C PRO A 957 -8.76 2.38 -25.41
N LEU A 958 -10.07 2.11 -25.53
CA LEU A 958 -11.00 2.14 -24.39
C LEU A 958 -10.62 1.08 -23.33
N PRO A 959 -10.40 1.45 -22.05
CA PRO A 959 -10.07 0.47 -21.01
C PRO A 959 -11.20 -0.54 -20.78
N GLU A 960 -10.87 -1.81 -20.52
CA GLU A 960 -11.83 -2.92 -20.47
C GLU A 960 -12.98 -2.74 -19.46
N PHE A 961 -12.80 -1.91 -18.42
CA PHE A 961 -13.85 -1.59 -17.44
C PHE A 961 -14.80 -0.47 -17.86
N ALA A 962 -14.50 0.29 -18.92
CA ALA A 962 -15.27 1.45 -19.34
C ALA A 962 -16.48 1.02 -20.19
N LYS A 963 -17.69 1.20 -19.64
CA LYS A 963 -18.96 0.69 -20.19
C LYS A 963 -19.68 1.67 -21.13
N GLU A 964 -19.16 2.90 -21.26
CA GLU A 964 -19.68 3.95 -22.14
C GLU A 964 -18.58 4.37 -23.12
N PRO A 965 -18.92 4.69 -24.39
CA PRO A 965 -17.93 5.17 -25.34
C PRO A 965 -17.39 6.56 -24.95
N PRO A 966 -16.18 6.95 -25.42
CA PRO A 966 -15.61 8.27 -25.17
C PRO A 966 -16.52 9.42 -25.63
N LYS A 967 -16.43 10.56 -24.92
CA LYS A 967 -17.21 11.79 -25.21
C LYS A 967 -16.56 12.71 -26.24
N ARG A 968 -15.33 12.40 -26.64
CA ARG A 968 -14.51 13.08 -27.65
C ARG A 968 -14.00 12.00 -28.60
N ASP A 969 -13.90 12.30 -29.89
CA ASP A 969 -13.28 11.38 -30.86
C ASP A 969 -11.77 11.26 -30.60
N LYS A 970 -11.15 10.13 -30.99
CA LYS A 970 -9.71 9.88 -30.76
C LYS A 970 -8.83 11.00 -31.33
N TYR A 971 -9.15 11.47 -32.53
CA TYR A 971 -8.43 12.54 -33.21
C TYR A 971 -9.42 13.63 -33.66
N GLN A 972 -9.12 14.89 -33.33
CA GLN A 972 -9.90 16.06 -33.76
C GLN A 972 -9.00 17.03 -34.54
N LEU A 973 -9.25 17.18 -35.84
CA LEU A 973 -8.52 18.11 -36.71
C LEU A 973 -8.69 19.56 -36.23
N THR A 974 -7.58 20.29 -36.09
CA THR A 974 -7.53 21.71 -35.73
C THR A 974 -7.34 22.59 -36.98
N ASP A 975 -6.32 22.32 -37.79
CA ASP A 975 -6.01 23.03 -39.04
C ASP A 975 -5.25 22.07 -39.98
N GLY A 976 -5.33 22.29 -41.28
CA GLY A 976 -4.75 21.44 -42.32
C GLY A 976 -4.40 22.25 -43.57
N ARG A 977 -3.19 22.05 -44.10
CA ARG A 977 -2.62 22.86 -45.18
C ARG A 977 -1.91 21.99 -46.21
N ARG A 978 -1.97 22.38 -47.49
CA ARG A 978 -1.18 21.71 -48.52
C ARG A 978 0.27 22.13 -48.38
N ILE A 979 1.20 21.19 -48.55
CA ILE A 979 2.64 21.48 -48.56
C ILE A 979 2.97 22.52 -49.64
N ARG A 980 2.21 22.58 -50.73
CA ARG A 980 2.38 23.55 -51.82
C ARG A 980 2.04 25.00 -51.46
N ASP A 981 1.33 25.24 -50.36
CA ASP A 981 0.94 26.58 -49.89
C ASP A 981 1.95 27.17 -48.88
N LEU A 982 2.98 26.40 -48.52
CA LEU A 982 4.06 26.79 -47.62
C LEU A 982 5.07 27.67 -48.37
N ASP A 983 5.14 28.97 -48.09
CA ASP A 983 6.13 29.85 -48.72
C ASP A 983 7.54 29.53 -48.19
N ARG A 984 7.70 29.48 -46.87
CA ARG A 984 9.00 29.34 -46.19
C ARG A 984 8.90 28.73 -44.80
N VAL A 985 10.01 28.22 -44.29
CA VAL A 985 10.15 27.73 -42.90
C VAL A 985 11.24 28.52 -42.18
N LEU A 986 10.86 29.17 -41.09
CA LEU A 986 11.79 29.92 -40.23
C LEU A 986 12.40 28.99 -39.18
N MET A 987 13.72 29.03 -39.05
CA MET A 987 14.50 28.18 -38.17
C MET A 987 15.25 29.02 -37.13
N GLY A 988 14.77 28.96 -35.89
CA GLY A 988 15.38 29.58 -34.72
C GLY A 988 14.58 30.76 -34.18
N TYR A 989 14.00 30.60 -32.99
CA TYR A 989 13.64 31.74 -32.13
C TYR A 989 14.57 31.68 -30.92
N GLN A 990 15.10 32.82 -30.46
CA GLN A 990 16.06 32.85 -29.34
C GLN A 990 15.51 32.23 -28.04
N THR A 991 14.18 32.17 -27.90
CA THR A 991 13.48 31.50 -26.79
C THR A 991 13.37 29.97 -26.95
N TYR A 992 13.37 29.44 -28.18
CA TYR A 992 13.18 28.00 -28.45
C TYR A 992 13.98 27.52 -29.68
N PRO A 993 15.19 26.94 -29.51
CA PRO A 993 16.01 26.48 -30.64
C PRO A 993 15.43 25.28 -31.40
N GLN A 994 14.52 24.52 -30.77
CA GLN A 994 13.82 23.38 -31.38
C GLN A 994 12.51 23.77 -32.10
N ALA A 995 12.07 25.04 -32.04
CA ALA A 995 10.89 25.49 -32.77
C ALA A 995 11.16 25.62 -34.28
N LEU A 996 10.08 25.47 -35.05
CA LEU A 996 9.99 25.74 -36.49
C LEU A 996 8.73 26.58 -36.73
N THR A 997 8.83 27.66 -37.50
CA THR A 997 7.66 28.44 -37.93
C THR A 997 7.39 28.18 -39.40
N PHE A 998 6.31 27.48 -39.70
CA PHE A 998 5.83 27.26 -41.06
C PHE A 998 4.99 28.46 -41.48
N VAL A 999 5.38 29.13 -42.57
CA VAL A 999 4.68 30.32 -43.10
C VAL A 999 3.95 29.94 -44.37
N PHE A 1000 2.62 30.05 -44.37
CA PHE A 1000 1.76 29.74 -45.51
C PHE A 1000 1.19 31.02 -46.14
N ASP A 1001 1.10 31.02 -47.47
CA ASP A 1001 0.40 32.06 -48.23
C ASP A 1001 -1.12 32.01 -47.94
N ASP A 1002 -1.74 33.16 -47.67
CA ASP A 1002 -3.21 33.27 -47.50
C ASP A 1002 -3.92 33.24 -48.86
N VAL A 1003 -3.88 32.08 -49.51
CA VAL A 1003 -4.86 31.72 -50.54
C VAL A 1003 -6.17 31.42 -49.82
N GLN A 1004 -6.98 32.46 -49.60
CA GLN A 1004 -8.25 32.35 -48.90
C GLN A 1004 -9.12 31.21 -49.44
N ASN A 1005 -9.75 30.47 -48.51
CA ASN A 1005 -10.77 29.47 -48.82
C ASN A 1005 -12.02 30.11 -49.44
N GLN A 1006 -11.99 30.28 -50.77
CA GLN A 1006 -13.22 30.35 -51.56
C GLN A 1006 -13.75 28.92 -51.76
N ASP A 1007 -15.08 28.80 -51.78
CA ASP A 1007 -15.85 27.59 -52.14
C ASP A 1007 -15.75 26.36 -51.23
N LEU A 1008 -16.02 26.55 -49.92
CA LEU A 1008 -16.62 25.50 -49.07
C LEU A 1008 -18.00 25.84 -48.47
N MET A 1009 -18.51 27.08 -48.62
CA MET A 1009 -19.82 27.50 -48.07
C MET A 1009 -20.61 28.45 -48.99
N GLN A 1010 -20.96 27.99 -50.20
CA GLN A 1010 -22.19 28.42 -50.88
C GLN A 1010 -22.56 27.49 -52.04
N ASN A 1011 -23.70 26.79 -51.90
CA ASN A 1011 -24.42 26.21 -53.03
C ASN A 1011 -25.83 26.79 -53.01
N LEU A 1012 -26.32 27.27 -54.15
CA LEU A 1012 -27.59 28.00 -54.19
C LEU A 1012 -28.78 27.06 -53.98
N THR A 1013 -29.69 27.45 -53.09
CA THR A 1013 -31.11 27.10 -53.18
C THR A 1013 -31.90 28.34 -53.57
N LEU A 1014 -32.75 28.21 -54.59
CA LEU A 1014 -33.70 29.26 -54.99
C LEU A 1014 -34.94 29.26 -54.08
N ASP A 1015 -35.64 30.39 -54.11
CA ASP A 1015 -37.00 30.63 -53.60
C ASP A 1015 -37.18 30.45 -52.07
N HIS A 1016 -37.43 31.52 -51.30
CA HIS A 1016 -38.79 32.08 -51.16
C HIS A 1016 -38.78 33.48 -50.52
N PHE A 1017 -39.45 34.45 -51.16
CA PHE A 1017 -40.09 35.68 -50.63
C PHE A 1017 -39.42 36.53 -49.51
N GLY A 1018 -39.30 37.84 -49.77
CA GLY A 1018 -39.92 38.84 -48.87
C GLY A 1018 -39.04 39.95 -48.27
N ASP A 1019 -38.98 41.08 -48.98
CA ASP A 1019 -38.73 42.47 -48.54
C ASP A 1019 -38.61 42.82 -47.03
N ALA A 1020 -37.44 43.40 -46.70
CA ALA A 1020 -37.24 44.78 -46.20
C ALA A 1020 -36.91 45.11 -44.70
N PHE A 1021 -36.04 46.12 -44.58
CA PHE A 1021 -35.63 46.92 -43.39
C PHE A 1021 -34.86 46.19 -42.26
N SER A 1022 -33.88 46.79 -41.54
CA SER A 1022 -33.05 48.00 -41.76
C SER A 1022 -31.86 48.03 -40.76
N ALA A 1023 -30.81 48.82 -41.04
CA ALA A 1023 -29.65 49.10 -40.15
C ALA A 1023 -30.02 49.99 -38.92
N PRO A 1024 -29.14 50.39 -37.95
CA PRO A 1024 -27.71 50.81 -38.03
C PRO A 1024 -26.73 49.93 -37.20
N GLU A 1025 -25.41 49.82 -37.43
CA GLU A 1025 -24.27 50.76 -37.67
C GLU A 1025 -23.55 51.32 -36.41
N GLY A 1026 -22.20 51.36 -36.50
CA GLY A 1026 -21.27 51.96 -35.51
C GLY A 1026 -20.20 50.95 -35.02
N TYR A 1027 -18.89 51.12 -35.24
CA TYR A 1027 -18.13 52.25 -35.80
C TYR A 1027 -16.98 51.77 -36.73
N ILE A 1028 -16.56 52.63 -37.66
CA ILE A 1028 -15.56 52.32 -38.70
C ILE A 1028 -14.15 52.78 -38.30
N LYS A 1029 -13.12 51.98 -38.63
CA LYS A 1029 -11.84 52.50 -39.15
C LYS A 1029 -11.06 51.48 -39.98
N HIS A 1030 -10.88 51.79 -41.27
CA HIS A 1030 -9.77 51.32 -42.10
C HIS A 1030 -8.45 52.01 -41.60
N GLU A 1031 -7.22 51.70 -42.05
CA GLU A 1031 -6.81 51.19 -43.36
C GLU A 1031 -5.35 50.68 -43.37
N SER A 1032 -5.11 49.47 -43.88
CA SER A 1032 -3.88 49.08 -44.59
C SER A 1032 -4.00 47.67 -45.18
N SER A 1033 -3.69 47.49 -46.46
CA SER A 1033 -3.67 46.18 -47.13
C SER A 1033 -2.30 45.50 -47.00
N GLY A 1034 -2.26 44.27 -46.49
CA GLY A 1034 -1.10 43.38 -46.51
C GLY A 1034 -1.55 41.92 -46.44
N ASN A 1035 -0.76 41.01 -46.99
CA ASN A 1035 -1.07 39.57 -46.96
C ASN A 1035 -1.11 39.09 -45.50
N LEU A 1036 -2.16 38.36 -45.13
CA LEU A 1036 -2.31 37.77 -43.80
C LEU A 1036 -1.57 36.43 -43.73
N GLU A 1037 -0.24 36.44 -43.83
CA GLU A 1037 0.60 35.24 -43.71
C GLU A 1037 0.17 34.36 -42.52
N ILE A 1038 -0.15 33.09 -42.79
CA ILE A 1038 -0.62 32.17 -41.77
C ILE A 1038 0.58 31.41 -41.22
N GLN A 1039 0.87 31.60 -39.93
CA GLN A 1039 2.10 31.13 -39.30
C GLN A 1039 1.82 30.05 -38.25
N TRP A 1040 2.31 28.83 -38.46
CA TRP A 1040 2.30 27.76 -37.47
C TRP A 1040 3.67 27.67 -36.78
N CYS A 1041 3.81 28.23 -35.57
CA CYS A 1041 4.99 28.02 -34.73
C CYS A 1041 4.85 26.71 -33.94
N ILE A 1042 5.59 25.68 -34.33
CA ILE A 1042 5.55 24.34 -33.75
C ILE A 1042 6.88 24.03 -33.07
N PHE A 1043 6.83 23.76 -31.78
CA PHE A 1043 7.95 23.24 -30.99
C PHE A 1043 7.95 21.71 -31.02
N ILE A 1044 9.08 21.10 -31.40
CA ILE A 1044 9.23 19.64 -31.52
C ILE A 1044 10.21 19.14 -30.44
N PRO A 1045 9.77 18.33 -29.46
CA PRO A 1045 10.59 17.87 -28.34
C PRO A 1045 11.87 17.11 -28.71
N SER A 1046 11.77 16.13 -29.61
CA SER A 1046 12.92 15.33 -30.04
C SER A 1046 13.64 15.98 -31.22
N ALA A 1047 14.95 16.22 -31.08
CA ALA A 1047 15.78 16.81 -32.12
C ALA A 1047 15.83 15.92 -33.38
N GLU A 1048 15.84 14.60 -33.19
CA GLU A 1048 15.79 13.63 -34.29
C GLU A 1048 14.46 13.71 -35.05
N SER A 1049 13.33 13.79 -34.34
CA SER A 1049 12.01 14.00 -34.95
C SER A 1049 11.90 15.32 -35.72
N ARG A 1050 12.55 16.38 -35.22
CA ARG A 1050 12.63 17.68 -35.89
C ARG A 1050 13.43 17.61 -37.19
N GLU A 1051 14.59 16.95 -37.18
CA GLU A 1051 15.42 16.75 -38.38
C GLU A 1051 14.74 15.84 -39.40
N LYS A 1052 14.08 14.76 -38.95
CA LYS A 1052 13.23 13.91 -39.79
C LYS A 1052 12.11 14.71 -40.46
N LEU A 1053 11.41 15.58 -39.72
CA LEU A 1053 10.37 16.45 -40.31
C LEU A 1053 10.94 17.37 -41.39
N ILE A 1054 12.03 18.09 -41.11
CA ILE A 1054 12.63 19.02 -42.08
C ILE A 1054 13.05 18.27 -43.36
N SER A 1055 13.70 17.11 -43.20
CA SER A 1055 14.17 16.27 -44.31
C SER A 1055 13.01 15.73 -45.16
N LEU A 1056 11.96 15.19 -44.53
CA LEU A 1056 10.78 14.67 -45.23
C LEU A 1056 9.98 15.79 -45.90
N LEU A 1057 9.78 16.92 -45.23
CA LEU A 1057 9.04 18.07 -45.75
C LEU A 1057 9.78 18.72 -46.93
N ALA A 1058 11.09 18.94 -46.82
CA ALA A 1058 11.89 19.46 -47.93
C ALA A 1058 11.84 18.54 -49.16
N ARG A 1059 11.87 17.22 -48.95
CA ARG A 1059 11.71 16.23 -50.03
C ARG A 1059 10.32 16.24 -50.66
N GLN A 1060 9.23 16.34 -49.88
CA GLN A 1060 7.88 16.45 -50.46
C GLN A 1060 7.71 17.78 -51.21
N TRP A 1061 8.23 18.88 -50.66
CA TRP A 1061 8.23 20.17 -51.31
C TRP A 1061 8.99 20.15 -52.65
N GLU A 1062 10.18 19.55 -52.70
CA GLU A 1062 10.95 19.40 -53.94
C GLU A 1062 10.14 18.63 -55.00
N ILE A 1063 9.48 17.53 -54.61
CA ILE A 1063 8.61 16.73 -55.48
C ILE A 1063 7.40 17.53 -56.01
N LEU A 1064 6.79 18.39 -55.18
CA LEU A 1064 5.54 19.09 -55.49
C LEU A 1064 5.73 20.48 -56.14
N CYS A 1065 6.91 21.09 -55.97
CA CYS A 1065 7.22 22.45 -56.37
C CYS A 1065 8.46 22.57 -57.28
N GLY A 1066 9.25 21.50 -57.45
CA GLY A 1066 10.39 21.46 -58.38
C GLY A 1066 11.56 22.38 -58.00
N ARG A 1067 11.65 22.75 -56.72
CA ARG A 1067 12.66 23.65 -56.14
C ARG A 1067 12.96 23.26 -54.70
N GLU A 1068 14.12 23.65 -54.19
CA GLU A 1068 14.46 23.50 -52.76
C GLU A 1068 13.46 24.27 -51.87
N LEU A 1069 13.32 23.82 -50.60
CA LEU A 1069 12.47 24.46 -49.60
C LEU A 1069 13.14 25.72 -49.05
N PRO A 1070 12.50 26.90 -49.08
CA PRO A 1070 13.07 28.10 -48.46
C PRO A 1070 13.17 27.93 -46.94
N LEU A 1071 14.40 27.70 -46.47
CA LEU A 1071 14.76 27.66 -45.05
C LEU A 1071 15.44 28.99 -44.68
N GLU A 1072 14.78 29.80 -43.84
CA GLU A 1072 15.35 31.06 -43.34
C GLU A 1072 15.87 30.84 -41.91
N LEU A 1073 17.16 31.09 -41.70
CA LEU A 1073 17.74 31.13 -40.36
C LEU A 1073 17.44 32.48 -39.71
N THR A 1074 16.65 32.47 -38.65
CA THR A 1074 16.28 33.66 -37.88
C THR A 1074 17.18 33.81 -36.65
N GLY A 1075 18.33 34.46 -36.84
CA GLY A 1075 19.34 34.72 -35.80
C GLY A 1075 20.62 35.34 -36.32
#